data_AF-A0A0W8FQA5-F1
#
_entry.id   AF-A0A0W8FQA5-F1
#
_cell.length_a   1.000
_cell.length_b   1.000
_cell.length_c   1.000
_cell.angle_alpha   90.00
_cell.angle_beta   90.00
_cell.angle_gamma   90.00
#
_symmetry.space_group_name_H-M   'P 1'
#
loop_
_entity.id
_entity.type
_entity.pdbx_description
1 polymer ?
#
loop_
_entity_poly.entity_id
_entity_poly.type
_entity_poly.pdbx_seq_one_letter_code
_entity_poly.pdbx_strand_id
1 'polypeptide(L)'
;MTPSVPKFGRFIFLAINDEKEALDFFFFKKHTVQEIKNISAYLEKISGKYLLVIDADKKIIVDKLSLRRLIETAETNQAGMIYSDFILRDGNRLVEHPLIDYQAGSIRDDFNFGHLFLFSCAAIKSSLQKYGSLPSEGEMALYALRLKVSIDHKIVHITEFLYIVSAENKQKIKKSGGKKETHFDYVAKKNFLRQKKLERIATNHLKRIGAYLPPRTASTEDEHGNFQWKASIVIPVLNRKKTIADALESVLKQKTDFPFNIVVVDNHSTDGTTDILKKFTDKYPHVHHIIPARRDLGIGGCWNEAIYSPYCGRYVVQLDSDDLYSSPQTLQKIVDVLRAGKYMMVVGSYTIVDESLKIIPPGLIDHREWTRQNGHNNLLRVNGMGAPRAFDLSVIRRIGFPNVSYGEDYAVSLRITREYKVGRIYENLYWCRRWKGNTDAGLSIEMKNRNDFYKDELRSIEIRERQKLNKKIEDFKNKIFAEYSGEKQKSLKTLCLNLLRQQKKSWPKFAVACRDLASVQSREIRGENYMVVLQYNPARAVSSGAAVDAESIKSRPCFLCQDNLPTEQKGILYRSKFLILCNPAPIFKNHFTVATLKHEPQEITFTLPSLLQMAADFSPEYAILYNGPACGASAPDHLHFQAVPKSGLPFFREFKKLSPVKETPYVKCSRWEFFDRSVILLESKSAKTLNEQFINLLTTAQKVLMISDEPMVNIICDYSGNCWRLAVFMRRKHRPDSYFAKDEKRIFVSPGAVDMAGFVITPFLDNYNRLDYNVIREIYREVSLPANVMNSIIKER
;
A
#
# COMPACT_ATOMS: atom_id res chain seq x y z
N MET A 1 -16.99 23.32 -56.09
CA MET A 1 -16.04 22.26 -55.67
C MET A 1 -16.61 21.58 -54.44
N THR A 2 -16.62 20.24 -54.42
CA THR A 2 -17.05 19.48 -53.24
C THR A 2 -16.05 19.74 -52.10
N PRO A 3 -16.50 20.11 -50.87
CA PRO A 3 -15.59 20.33 -49.75
C PRO A 3 -14.74 19.08 -49.46
N SER A 4 -13.44 19.26 -49.22
CA SER A 4 -12.55 18.20 -48.76
C SER A 4 -12.65 18.09 -47.24
N VAL A 5 -12.92 16.90 -46.70
CA VAL A 5 -13.09 16.66 -45.27
C VAL A 5 -11.98 15.74 -44.74
N PRO A 6 -11.25 16.15 -43.69
CA PRO A 6 -10.18 15.33 -43.12
C PRO A 6 -10.73 14.08 -42.44
N LYS A 7 -10.14 12.92 -42.75
CA LYS A 7 -10.44 11.63 -42.11
C LYS A 7 -9.19 11.08 -41.44
N PHE A 8 -9.37 10.44 -40.29
CA PHE A 8 -8.32 9.68 -39.62
C PHE A 8 -8.90 8.43 -38.97
N GLY A 9 -8.46 7.26 -39.44
CA GLY A 9 -9.05 5.98 -39.03
C GLY A 9 -10.52 5.90 -39.44
N ARG A 10 -11.41 5.60 -38.50
CA ARG A 10 -12.86 5.51 -38.77
C ARG A 10 -13.61 6.84 -38.69
N PHE A 11 -12.93 7.95 -38.39
CA PHE A 11 -13.60 9.20 -38.03
C PHE A 11 -13.27 10.34 -39.00
N ILE A 12 -14.28 11.16 -39.29
CA ILE A 12 -14.15 12.46 -39.96
C ILE A 12 -13.96 13.55 -38.89
N PHE A 13 -13.10 14.51 -39.18
CA PHE A 13 -12.68 15.57 -38.29
C PHE A 13 -13.08 16.92 -38.89
N LEU A 14 -14.05 17.58 -38.28
CA LEU A 14 -14.55 18.89 -38.74
C LEU A 14 -14.23 19.96 -37.70
N ALA A 15 -13.36 20.89 -38.05
CA ALA A 15 -13.08 22.04 -37.19
C ALA A 15 -14.16 23.11 -37.40
N ILE A 16 -14.77 23.57 -36.30
CA ILE A 16 -15.92 24.49 -36.33
C ILE A 16 -15.77 25.59 -35.27
N ASN A 17 -16.39 26.74 -35.53
CA ASN A 17 -16.55 27.84 -34.57
C ASN A 17 -17.95 27.90 -33.96
N ASP A 18 -18.97 27.48 -34.71
CA ASP A 18 -20.38 27.53 -34.32
C ASP A 18 -21.19 26.37 -34.95
N GLU A 19 -22.49 26.28 -34.62
CA GLU A 19 -23.37 25.24 -35.12
C GLU A 19 -23.70 25.36 -36.62
N LYS A 20 -23.54 26.56 -37.22
CA LYS A 20 -23.83 26.77 -38.64
C LYS A 20 -22.75 26.10 -39.49
N GLU A 21 -21.48 26.30 -39.14
CA GLU A 21 -20.36 25.62 -39.79
C GLU A 21 -20.47 24.09 -39.68
N ALA A 22 -21.01 23.57 -38.57
CA ALA A 22 -21.26 22.14 -38.40
C ALA A 22 -22.40 21.62 -39.29
N LEU A 23 -23.50 22.38 -39.42
CA LEU A 23 -24.66 21.99 -40.22
C LEU A 23 -24.35 21.87 -41.70
N ASP A 24 -23.53 22.77 -42.23
CA ASP A 24 -23.15 22.76 -43.64
C ASP A 24 -22.62 21.38 -44.06
N PHE A 25 -21.82 20.74 -43.20
CA PHE A 25 -21.35 19.37 -43.43
C PHE A 25 -22.49 18.34 -43.59
N PHE A 26 -23.54 18.40 -42.77
CA PHE A 26 -24.65 17.45 -42.83
C PHE A 26 -25.63 17.73 -43.99
N PHE A 27 -25.67 18.96 -44.52
CA PHE A 27 -26.51 19.32 -45.67
C PHE A 27 -25.93 18.88 -47.03
N PHE A 28 -24.60 18.88 -47.19
CA PHE A 28 -23.98 18.45 -48.44
C PHE A 28 -24.02 16.93 -48.61
N LYS A 29 -24.64 16.45 -49.71
CA LYS A 29 -24.81 15.01 -50.00
C LYS A 29 -23.51 14.25 -50.35
N LYS A 30 -22.43 14.96 -50.70
CA LYS A 30 -21.12 14.36 -51.04
C LYS A 30 -20.01 15.26 -50.53
N HIS A 31 -18.99 14.65 -49.94
CA HIS A 31 -17.73 15.28 -49.54
C HIS A 31 -16.57 14.49 -50.14
N THR A 32 -15.49 15.18 -50.49
CA THR A 32 -14.24 14.49 -50.86
C THR A 32 -13.48 14.17 -49.58
N VAL A 33 -13.04 12.93 -49.38
CA VAL A 33 -12.34 12.55 -48.14
C VAL A 33 -10.83 12.68 -48.31
N GLN A 34 -10.15 13.33 -47.36
CA GLN A 34 -8.70 13.43 -47.32
C GLN A 34 -8.13 12.74 -46.07
N GLU A 35 -7.35 11.68 -46.26
CA GLU A 35 -6.71 10.98 -45.14
C GLU A 35 -5.59 11.82 -44.50
N ILE A 36 -5.65 11.93 -43.18
CA ILE A 36 -4.64 12.61 -42.36
C ILE A 36 -3.46 11.66 -42.13
N LYS A 37 -2.28 12.02 -42.65
CA LYS A 37 -1.06 11.22 -42.46
C LYS A 37 -0.44 11.36 -41.06
N ASN A 38 -0.51 12.56 -40.47
CA ASN A 38 0.04 12.85 -39.14
C ASN A 38 -1.01 13.61 -38.31
N ILE A 39 -1.70 12.88 -37.45
CA ILE A 39 -2.78 13.44 -36.63
C ILE A 39 -2.28 14.47 -35.62
N SER A 40 -1.07 14.33 -35.06
CA SER A 40 -0.55 15.29 -34.09
C SER A 40 -0.31 16.65 -34.75
N ALA A 41 0.39 16.65 -35.90
CA ALA A 41 0.67 17.88 -36.63
C ALA A 41 -0.62 18.54 -37.17
N TYR A 42 -1.62 17.73 -37.56
CA TYR A 42 -2.93 18.24 -37.95
C TYR A 42 -3.64 18.93 -36.77
N LEU A 43 -3.70 18.27 -35.62
CA LEU A 43 -4.36 18.78 -34.42
C LEU A 43 -3.65 19.99 -33.80
N GLU A 44 -2.32 20.10 -33.92
CA GLU A 44 -1.57 21.28 -33.49
C GLU A 44 -1.93 22.52 -34.34
N LYS A 45 -2.18 22.32 -35.63
CA LYS A 45 -2.51 23.39 -36.59
C LYS A 45 -4.00 23.63 -36.77
N ILE A 46 -4.86 22.89 -36.07
CA ILE A 46 -6.31 22.97 -36.27
C ILE A 46 -6.82 24.40 -36.00
N SER A 47 -7.59 24.92 -36.95
CA SER A 47 -8.22 26.24 -36.91
C SER A 47 -9.71 26.07 -36.58
N GLY A 48 -10.17 26.67 -35.49
CA GLY A 48 -11.54 26.55 -35.00
C GLY A 48 -11.59 26.50 -33.48
N LYS A 49 -12.75 26.80 -32.89
CA LYS A 49 -12.96 26.65 -31.44
C LYS A 49 -13.11 25.19 -31.04
N TYR A 50 -13.80 24.41 -31.87
CA TYR A 50 -14.12 23.02 -31.61
C TYR A 50 -13.73 22.10 -32.76
N LEU A 51 -13.52 20.83 -32.42
CA LEU A 51 -13.34 19.74 -33.36
C LEU A 51 -14.49 18.75 -33.18
N LEU A 52 -15.37 18.69 -34.16
CA LEU A 52 -16.43 17.70 -34.24
C LEU A 52 -15.86 16.41 -34.85
N VAL A 53 -16.09 15.29 -34.17
CA VAL A 53 -15.61 13.96 -34.55
C VAL A 53 -16.81 13.08 -34.88
N ILE A 54 -16.84 12.56 -36.11
CA ILE A 54 -18.02 11.94 -36.72
C ILE A 54 -17.63 10.54 -37.22
N ASP A 55 -18.37 9.50 -36.87
CA ASP A 55 -18.15 8.14 -37.39
C ASP A 55 -18.42 8.10 -38.90
N ALA A 56 -17.38 7.85 -39.69
CA ALA A 56 -17.41 7.94 -41.14
C ALA A 56 -18.23 6.80 -41.79
N ASP A 57 -18.44 5.70 -41.08
CA ASP A 57 -19.15 4.52 -41.59
C ASP A 57 -20.65 4.53 -41.22
N LYS A 58 -21.12 5.63 -40.63
CA LYS A 58 -22.49 5.81 -40.15
C LYS A 58 -23.13 7.04 -40.76
N LYS A 59 -24.40 6.92 -41.10
CA LYS A 59 -25.23 8.08 -41.42
C LYS A 59 -25.78 8.67 -40.13
N ILE A 60 -25.34 9.87 -39.83
CA ILE A 60 -25.75 10.65 -38.66
C ILE A 60 -26.75 11.71 -39.10
N ILE A 61 -27.88 11.77 -38.41
CA ILE A 61 -28.93 12.77 -38.60
C ILE A 61 -28.98 13.60 -37.32
N VAL A 62 -28.68 14.89 -37.44
CA VAL A 62 -28.64 15.84 -36.33
C VAL A 62 -29.19 17.18 -36.81
N ASP A 63 -29.95 17.86 -35.96
CA ASP A 63 -30.52 19.18 -36.25
C ASP A 63 -29.70 20.33 -35.64
N LYS A 64 -30.08 21.56 -36.00
CA LYS A 64 -29.39 22.77 -35.55
C LYS A 64 -29.40 22.96 -34.04
N LEU A 65 -30.54 22.72 -33.39
CA LEU A 65 -30.69 22.94 -31.96
C LEU A 65 -29.89 21.92 -31.18
N SER A 66 -29.83 20.67 -31.64
CA SER A 66 -28.99 19.62 -31.06
C SER A 66 -27.49 19.94 -31.17
N LEU A 67 -27.02 20.46 -32.32
CA LEU A 67 -25.62 20.92 -32.45
C LEU A 67 -25.31 22.13 -31.57
N ARG A 68 -26.23 23.11 -31.51
CA ARG A 68 -26.11 24.26 -30.61
C ARG A 68 -26.03 23.80 -29.15
N ARG A 69 -26.87 22.83 -28.76
CA ARG A 69 -26.88 22.25 -27.41
C ARG A 69 -25.54 21.62 -27.04
N LEU A 70 -24.91 20.88 -27.95
CA LEU A 70 -23.55 20.34 -27.76
C LEU A 70 -22.52 21.45 -27.53
N ILE A 71 -22.54 22.50 -28.35
CA ILE A 71 -21.57 23.60 -28.30
C ILE A 71 -21.76 24.48 -27.05
N GLU A 72 -22.99 24.91 -26.75
CA GLU A 72 -23.31 25.71 -25.55
C GLU A 72 -22.93 24.98 -24.27
N THR A 73 -23.16 23.66 -24.22
CA THR A 73 -22.74 22.84 -23.07
C THR A 73 -21.21 22.79 -22.95
N ALA A 74 -20.49 22.79 -24.09
CA ALA A 74 -19.02 22.82 -24.12
C ALA A 74 -18.48 24.12 -23.56
N GLU A 75 -19.06 25.24 -23.97
CA GLU A 75 -18.72 26.59 -23.48
C GLU A 75 -19.01 26.71 -21.99
N THR A 76 -20.24 26.38 -21.58
CA THR A 76 -20.71 26.54 -20.18
C THR A 76 -19.86 25.74 -19.19
N ASN A 77 -19.49 24.51 -19.56
CA ASN A 77 -18.72 23.63 -18.67
C ASN A 77 -17.20 23.79 -18.82
N GLN A 78 -16.74 24.62 -19.77
CA GLN A 78 -15.34 24.69 -20.21
C GLN A 78 -14.80 23.27 -20.48
N ALA A 79 -15.61 22.45 -21.18
CA ALA A 79 -15.32 21.04 -21.35
C ALA A 79 -14.19 20.82 -22.37
N GLY A 80 -13.27 19.92 -22.07
CA GLY A 80 -12.26 19.46 -23.01
C GLY A 80 -12.86 18.56 -24.10
N MET A 81 -13.90 17.79 -23.74
CA MET A 81 -14.63 16.90 -24.64
C MET A 81 -16.09 16.78 -24.21
N ILE A 82 -16.99 16.66 -25.18
CA ILE A 82 -18.43 16.44 -24.98
C ILE A 82 -18.95 15.32 -25.87
N TYR A 83 -19.89 14.55 -25.34
CA TYR A 83 -20.66 13.54 -26.05
C TYR A 83 -22.08 13.45 -25.49
N SER A 84 -22.98 12.81 -26.22
CA SER A 84 -24.37 12.65 -25.81
C SER A 84 -24.93 11.27 -26.11
N ASP A 85 -26.04 10.97 -25.47
CA ASP A 85 -26.92 9.87 -25.86
C ASP A 85 -27.38 10.01 -27.31
N PHE A 86 -27.76 8.88 -27.92
CA PHE A 86 -28.18 8.84 -29.31
C PHE A 86 -29.25 7.79 -29.56
N ILE A 87 -29.96 7.92 -30.68
CA ILE A 87 -30.97 6.96 -31.10
C ILE A 87 -30.41 6.13 -32.25
N LEU A 88 -30.45 4.81 -32.14
CA LEU A 88 -30.11 3.90 -33.23
C LEU A 88 -31.37 3.60 -34.04
N ARG A 89 -31.31 3.83 -35.36
CA ARG A 89 -32.35 3.40 -36.30
C ARG A 89 -32.06 1.99 -36.82
N ASP A 90 -32.83 1.02 -36.35
CA ASP A 90 -32.81 -0.38 -36.82
C ASP A 90 -34.04 -0.65 -37.70
N GLY A 91 -33.87 -0.45 -39.01
CA GLY A 91 -34.97 -0.49 -39.98
C GLY A 91 -36.00 0.61 -39.72
N ASN A 92 -37.20 0.20 -39.30
CA ASN A 92 -38.29 1.12 -38.93
C ASN A 92 -38.36 1.40 -37.42
N ARG A 93 -37.52 0.74 -36.61
CA ARG A 93 -37.49 0.94 -35.15
C ARG A 93 -36.45 1.99 -34.79
N LEU A 94 -36.80 2.86 -33.85
CA LEU A 94 -35.89 3.76 -33.16
C LEU A 94 -35.63 3.17 -31.78
N VAL A 95 -34.36 2.97 -31.45
CA VAL A 95 -33.92 2.39 -30.18
C VAL A 95 -33.03 3.40 -29.49
N GLU A 96 -33.45 3.83 -28.29
CA GLU A 96 -32.65 4.70 -27.43
C GLU A 96 -31.36 3.98 -27.03
N HIS A 97 -30.25 4.70 -27.10
CA HIS A 97 -28.94 4.20 -26.73
C HIS A 97 -28.30 5.14 -25.71
N PRO A 98 -28.68 5.05 -24.42
CA PRO A 98 -28.02 5.82 -23.39
C PRO A 98 -26.55 5.42 -23.28
N LEU A 99 -25.73 6.36 -22.83
CA LEU A 99 -24.31 6.24 -22.52
C LEU A 99 -24.10 6.48 -21.03
N ILE A 100 -22.86 6.39 -20.57
CA ILE A 100 -22.50 6.56 -19.16
C ILE A 100 -21.60 7.77 -18.97
N ASP A 101 -21.64 8.38 -17.79
CA ASP A 101 -20.75 9.49 -17.44
C ASP A 101 -19.29 9.05 -17.39
N TYR A 102 -18.41 9.99 -17.74
CA TYR A 102 -16.98 9.80 -17.69
C TYR A 102 -16.43 10.00 -16.28
N GLN A 103 -15.57 9.08 -15.83
CA GLN A 103 -14.92 9.11 -14.53
C GLN A 103 -13.40 8.98 -14.66
N ALA A 104 -12.66 9.21 -13.58
CA ALA A 104 -11.21 8.97 -13.56
C ALA A 104 -10.84 7.53 -13.94
N GLY A 105 -11.69 6.57 -13.55
CA GLY A 105 -11.58 5.15 -13.85
C GLY A 105 -12.02 4.74 -15.25
N SER A 106 -12.56 5.65 -16.05
CA SER A 106 -12.95 5.43 -17.46
C SER A 106 -11.75 5.33 -18.40
N ILE A 107 -10.68 4.67 -17.96
CA ILE A 107 -9.40 4.50 -18.67
C ILE A 107 -9.44 3.39 -19.73
N ARG A 108 -10.45 2.52 -19.73
CA ARG A 108 -10.57 1.42 -20.71
C ARG A 108 -10.63 1.91 -22.15
N ASP A 109 -9.94 1.22 -23.06
CA ASP A 109 -9.87 1.62 -24.48
C ASP A 109 -11.19 1.42 -25.25
N ASP A 110 -12.18 0.75 -24.66
CA ASP A 110 -13.50 0.48 -25.20
C ASP A 110 -14.61 1.37 -24.62
N PHE A 111 -14.28 2.49 -23.96
CA PHE A 111 -15.28 3.48 -23.52
C PHE A 111 -16.10 3.99 -24.71
N ASN A 112 -17.43 3.93 -24.61
CA ASN A 112 -18.33 4.33 -25.69
C ASN A 112 -18.72 5.81 -25.57
N PHE A 113 -18.28 6.63 -26.52
CA PHE A 113 -18.65 8.05 -26.65
C PHE A 113 -19.75 8.29 -27.71
N GLY A 114 -20.35 7.22 -28.24
CA GLY A 114 -21.28 7.30 -29.37
C GLY A 114 -20.58 7.48 -30.72
N HIS A 115 -21.31 8.02 -31.69
CA HIS A 115 -20.88 8.19 -33.08
C HIS A 115 -20.64 9.66 -33.48
N LEU A 116 -20.99 10.59 -32.59
CA LEU A 116 -20.78 12.02 -32.74
C LEU A 116 -20.35 12.61 -31.40
N PHE A 117 -19.17 13.25 -31.37
CA PHE A 117 -18.66 13.92 -30.16
C PHE A 117 -17.78 15.11 -30.52
N LEU A 118 -17.56 15.99 -29.56
CA LEU A 118 -16.91 17.30 -29.73
C LEU A 118 -15.69 17.41 -28.83
N PHE A 119 -14.58 17.95 -29.34
CA PHE A 119 -13.43 18.37 -28.53
C PHE A 119 -13.27 19.89 -28.56
N SER A 120 -12.80 20.47 -27.46
CA SER A 120 -12.24 21.82 -27.46
C SER A 120 -10.86 21.82 -28.13
N CYS A 121 -10.68 22.64 -29.17
CA CYS A 121 -9.39 22.77 -29.85
C CYS A 121 -8.31 23.33 -28.91
N ALA A 122 -8.68 24.22 -27.98
CA ALA A 122 -7.77 24.73 -26.96
C ALA A 122 -7.31 23.64 -25.98
N ALA A 123 -8.24 22.76 -25.56
CA ALA A 123 -7.91 21.62 -24.71
C ALA A 123 -6.98 20.62 -25.42
N ILE A 124 -7.22 20.35 -26.71
CA ILE A 124 -6.32 19.52 -27.53
C ILE A 124 -4.91 20.12 -27.56
N LYS A 125 -4.78 21.40 -27.96
CA LYS A 125 -3.48 22.06 -28.12
C LYS A 125 -2.68 22.10 -26.82
N SER A 126 -3.31 22.53 -25.72
CA SER A 126 -2.67 22.55 -24.39
C SER A 126 -2.24 21.14 -23.94
N SER A 127 -3.07 20.13 -24.20
CA SER A 127 -2.75 18.73 -23.87
C SER A 127 -1.59 18.17 -24.70
N LEU A 128 -1.51 18.47 -26.00
CA LEU A 128 -0.40 18.04 -26.86
C LEU A 128 0.90 18.76 -26.48
N GLN A 129 0.83 20.06 -26.18
CA GLN A 129 1.98 20.84 -25.70
C GLN A 129 2.53 20.29 -24.39
N LYS A 130 1.65 19.96 -23.42
CA LYS A 130 2.06 19.50 -22.09
C LYS A 130 2.47 18.03 -22.05
N TYR A 131 1.82 17.16 -22.84
CA TYR A 131 1.98 15.70 -22.74
C TYR A 131 2.59 15.04 -23.99
N GLY A 132 2.99 15.81 -24.98
CA GLY A 132 3.66 15.37 -26.21
C GLY A 132 2.71 14.88 -27.30
N SER A 133 3.27 14.30 -28.36
CA SER A 133 2.56 13.83 -29.57
C SER A 133 1.74 12.55 -29.35
N LEU A 134 0.84 12.27 -30.30
CA LEU A 134 -0.01 11.08 -30.36
C LEU A 134 0.60 9.95 -31.21
N PRO A 135 0.23 8.68 -30.95
CA PRO A 135 0.53 7.56 -31.84
C PRO A 135 0.02 7.81 -33.28
N SER A 136 0.68 7.19 -34.27
CA SER A 136 0.32 7.28 -35.69
C SER A 136 -0.92 6.48 -36.08
N GLU A 137 -1.41 5.58 -35.21
CA GLU A 137 -2.54 4.69 -35.49
C GLU A 137 -3.87 5.32 -35.02
N GLY A 138 -4.87 5.33 -35.91
CA GLY A 138 -6.24 5.85 -35.73
C GLY A 138 -6.82 5.77 -34.32
N GLU A 139 -7.26 4.57 -33.94
CA GLU A 139 -7.93 4.32 -32.67
C GLU A 139 -7.03 4.62 -31.46
N MET A 140 -5.72 4.37 -31.57
CA MET A 140 -4.77 4.61 -30.49
C MET A 140 -4.51 6.09 -30.27
N ALA A 141 -4.55 6.90 -31.32
CA ALA A 141 -4.38 8.34 -31.22
C ALA A 141 -5.56 8.97 -30.46
N LEU A 142 -6.80 8.59 -30.79
CA LEU A 142 -7.99 9.10 -30.09
C LEU A 142 -8.02 8.63 -28.64
N TYR A 143 -7.67 7.37 -28.38
CA TYR A 143 -7.52 6.86 -27.02
C TYR A 143 -6.46 7.63 -26.22
N ALA A 144 -5.28 7.88 -26.81
CA ALA A 144 -4.24 8.68 -26.16
C ALA A 144 -4.63 10.15 -25.99
N LEU A 145 -5.36 10.73 -26.95
CA LEU A 145 -5.81 12.12 -26.92
C LEU A 145 -6.83 12.33 -25.80
N ARG A 146 -7.89 11.49 -25.72
CA ARG A 146 -8.89 11.61 -24.67
C ARG A 146 -8.27 11.51 -23.27
N LEU A 147 -7.30 10.60 -23.09
CA LEU A 147 -6.61 10.41 -21.81
C LEU A 147 -5.67 11.54 -21.45
N LYS A 148 -5.18 12.33 -22.42
CA LYS A 148 -4.39 13.54 -22.15
C LYS A 148 -5.29 14.71 -21.79
N VAL A 149 -6.36 14.89 -22.57
CA VAL A 149 -7.37 15.94 -22.33
C VAL A 149 -8.01 15.75 -20.96
N SER A 150 -8.35 14.52 -20.57
CA SER A 150 -8.99 14.24 -19.29
C SER A 150 -8.13 14.48 -18.05
N ILE A 151 -6.84 14.83 -18.20
CA ILE A 151 -5.96 15.14 -17.06
C ILE A 151 -6.26 16.55 -16.55
N ASP A 152 -6.41 17.52 -17.46
CA ASP A 152 -6.55 18.93 -17.13
C ASP A 152 -7.95 19.50 -17.44
N HIS A 153 -8.75 18.78 -18.24
CA HIS A 153 -10.05 19.25 -18.71
C HIS A 153 -11.14 18.23 -18.42
N LYS A 154 -12.36 18.71 -18.15
CA LYS A 154 -13.52 17.85 -17.94
C LYS A 154 -13.95 17.19 -19.25
N ILE A 155 -14.38 15.94 -19.17
CA ILE A 155 -15.15 15.28 -20.21
C ILE A 155 -16.59 15.26 -19.72
N VAL A 156 -17.51 15.80 -20.52
CA VAL A 156 -18.91 16.01 -20.12
C VAL A 156 -19.85 15.19 -20.99
N HIS A 157 -20.79 14.54 -20.33
CA HIS A 157 -21.84 13.74 -20.94
C HIS A 157 -23.16 14.52 -20.91
N ILE A 158 -23.91 14.48 -22.01
CA ILE A 158 -25.28 15.01 -22.10
C ILE A 158 -26.24 13.83 -22.27
N THR A 159 -27.13 13.63 -21.29
CA THR A 159 -28.12 12.53 -21.29
C THR A 159 -29.28 12.72 -22.28
N GLU A 160 -29.22 13.77 -23.10
CA GLU A 160 -30.23 14.06 -24.12
C GLU A 160 -29.88 13.29 -25.40
N PHE A 161 -30.90 12.75 -26.08
CA PHE A 161 -30.74 12.02 -27.34
C PHE A 161 -30.59 12.99 -28.52
N LEU A 162 -29.38 13.53 -28.72
CA LEU A 162 -29.17 14.67 -29.63
C LEU A 162 -29.04 14.29 -31.12
N TYR A 163 -28.90 13.01 -31.47
CA TYR A 163 -28.77 12.60 -32.87
C TYR A 163 -29.24 11.17 -33.13
N ILE A 164 -29.57 10.89 -34.40
CA ILE A 164 -29.97 9.56 -34.88
C ILE A 164 -28.85 8.96 -35.72
N VAL A 165 -28.56 7.68 -35.49
CA VAL A 165 -27.54 6.91 -36.21
C VAL A 165 -28.23 5.83 -37.07
N SER A 166 -27.84 5.72 -38.33
CA SER A 166 -28.30 4.66 -39.24
C SER A 166 -27.12 4.05 -40.03
N ALA A 167 -27.20 2.76 -40.36
CA ALA A 167 -26.16 2.09 -41.16
C ALA A 167 -26.37 2.35 -42.65
N GLU A 168 -25.33 2.78 -43.38
CA GLU A 168 -25.43 3.07 -44.82
C GLU A 168 -25.35 1.83 -45.71
N ASN A 169 -24.69 0.76 -45.26
CA ASN A 169 -24.39 -0.40 -46.10
C ASN A 169 -25.06 -1.69 -45.62
N LYS A 170 -26.05 -2.16 -46.39
CA LYS A 170 -26.45 -3.58 -46.44
C LYS A 170 -25.33 -4.41 -47.10
N GLN A 171 -24.11 -4.41 -46.58
CA GLN A 171 -23.30 -5.61 -46.77
C GLN A 171 -23.97 -6.70 -45.94
N LYS A 172 -24.45 -7.75 -46.60
CA LYS A 172 -24.99 -8.95 -45.97
C LYS A 172 -24.07 -9.33 -44.83
N ILE A 173 -24.47 -9.03 -43.60
CA ILE A 173 -23.96 -9.74 -42.43
C ILE A 173 -24.29 -11.19 -42.77
N LYS A 174 -23.28 -12.01 -43.10
CA LYS A 174 -23.46 -13.45 -43.10
C LYS A 174 -24.17 -13.75 -41.79
N LYS A 175 -25.37 -14.34 -41.85
CA LYS A 175 -25.92 -15.10 -40.73
C LYS A 175 -24.95 -16.28 -40.48
N SER A 176 -23.76 -16.00 -39.98
CA SER A 176 -23.01 -17.00 -39.23
C SER A 176 -23.75 -17.11 -37.92
N GLY A 177 -24.31 -18.28 -37.63
CA GLY A 177 -24.85 -18.58 -36.31
C GLY A 177 -23.86 -18.17 -35.22
N GLY A 178 -24.42 -17.65 -34.12
CA GLY A 178 -23.69 -17.17 -32.94
C GLY A 178 -23.33 -15.69 -33.02
N LYS A 179 -23.97 -14.85 -32.19
CA LYS A 179 -23.40 -13.55 -31.79
C LYS A 179 -22.00 -13.84 -31.22
N LYS A 180 -20.93 -13.44 -31.90
CA LYS A 180 -19.56 -13.53 -31.35
C LYS A 180 -19.48 -12.66 -30.10
N GLU A 181 -19.02 -13.22 -28.98
CA GLU A 181 -18.66 -12.46 -27.79
C GLU A 181 -17.41 -11.61 -28.09
N THR A 182 -17.62 -10.36 -28.52
CA THR A 182 -16.52 -9.41 -28.82
C THR A 182 -15.78 -8.96 -27.56
N HIS A 183 -16.32 -9.24 -26.36
CA HIS A 183 -15.71 -8.89 -25.08
C HIS A 183 -14.30 -9.47 -24.94
N PHE A 184 -13.99 -10.62 -25.53
CA PHE A 184 -12.69 -11.29 -25.43
C PHE A 184 -11.80 -11.13 -26.66
N ASP A 185 -12.21 -10.32 -27.65
CA ASP A 185 -11.43 -10.13 -28.88
C ASP A 185 -10.01 -9.62 -28.58
N TYR A 186 -9.80 -8.92 -27.47
CA TYR A 186 -8.48 -8.44 -27.07
C TYR A 186 -7.48 -9.54 -26.70
N VAL A 187 -7.95 -10.73 -26.28
CA VAL A 187 -7.10 -11.87 -25.87
C VAL A 187 -6.60 -12.66 -27.09
N ALA A 188 -7.17 -12.44 -28.27
CA ALA A 188 -6.76 -13.14 -29.49
C ALA A 188 -5.30 -12.85 -29.86
N LYS A 189 -4.51 -13.89 -30.18
CA LYS A 189 -3.07 -13.76 -30.53
C LYS A 189 -2.77 -12.68 -31.56
N LYS A 190 -3.62 -12.53 -32.58
CA LYS A 190 -3.50 -11.50 -33.64
C LYS A 190 -3.53 -10.06 -33.09
N ASN A 191 -4.11 -9.85 -31.91
CA ASN A 191 -4.26 -8.55 -31.26
C ASN A 191 -3.19 -8.26 -30.20
N PHE A 192 -2.24 -9.17 -29.95
CA PHE A 192 -1.23 -9.01 -28.89
C PHE A 192 -0.40 -7.71 -29.03
N LEU A 193 0.10 -7.41 -30.23
CA LEU A 193 0.86 -6.17 -30.47
C LEU A 193 -0.01 -4.92 -30.25
N ARG A 194 -1.26 -4.95 -30.68
CA ARG A 194 -2.25 -3.89 -30.42
C ARG A 194 -2.47 -3.70 -28.93
N GLN A 195 -2.65 -4.79 -28.18
CA GLN A 195 -2.80 -4.76 -26.72
C GLN A 195 -1.59 -4.16 -26.00
N LYS A 196 -0.37 -4.52 -26.42
CA LYS A 196 0.86 -3.94 -25.85
C LYS A 196 0.97 -2.44 -26.06
N LYS A 197 0.53 -1.92 -27.21
CA LYS A 197 0.50 -0.48 -27.47
C LYS A 197 -0.55 0.24 -26.60
N LEU A 198 -1.75 -0.33 -26.48
CA LEU A 198 -2.82 0.21 -25.61
C LEU A 198 -2.43 0.19 -24.12
N GLU A 199 -1.79 -0.90 -23.67
CA GLU A 199 -1.20 -1.01 -22.32
C GLU A 199 -0.19 0.11 -22.07
N ARG A 200 0.69 0.40 -23.03
CA ARG A 200 1.69 1.48 -22.90
C ARG A 200 1.02 2.85 -22.76
N ILE A 201 -0.04 3.12 -23.52
CA ILE A 201 -0.79 4.38 -23.43
C ILE A 201 -1.42 4.53 -22.03
N ALA A 202 -2.13 3.50 -21.55
CA ALA A 202 -2.73 3.51 -20.21
C ALA A 202 -1.68 3.67 -19.11
N THR A 203 -0.57 2.94 -19.21
CA THR A 203 0.54 3.00 -18.24
C THR A 203 1.13 4.41 -18.16
N ASN A 204 1.33 5.06 -19.31
CA ASN A 204 1.82 6.44 -19.35
C ASN A 204 0.81 7.43 -18.76
N HIS A 205 -0.49 7.22 -18.99
CA HIS A 205 -1.53 8.02 -18.34
C HIS A 205 -1.48 7.85 -16.81
N LEU A 206 -1.43 6.61 -16.30
CA LEU A 206 -1.31 6.33 -14.86
C LEU A 206 -0.07 6.99 -14.24
N LYS A 207 1.07 7.03 -14.96
CA LYS A 207 2.27 7.75 -14.51
C LYS A 207 2.02 9.25 -14.39
N ARG A 208 1.39 9.87 -15.39
CA ARG A 208 1.11 11.32 -15.40
C ARG A 208 0.17 11.73 -14.26
N ILE A 209 -0.81 10.90 -13.94
CA ILE A 209 -1.76 11.18 -12.87
C ILE A 209 -1.28 10.70 -11.48
N GLY A 210 -0.05 10.21 -11.35
CA GLY A 210 0.49 9.74 -10.07
C GLY A 210 -0.12 8.43 -9.54
N ALA A 211 -0.79 7.64 -10.39
CA ALA A 211 -1.46 6.39 -10.02
C ALA A 211 -0.70 5.11 -10.46
N TYR A 212 0.48 5.26 -11.08
CA TYR A 212 1.31 4.13 -11.49
C TYR A 212 1.90 3.41 -10.27
N LEU A 213 1.83 2.08 -10.24
CA LEU A 213 2.54 1.27 -9.25
C LEU A 213 3.72 0.51 -9.88
N PRO A 214 4.87 0.42 -9.19
CA PRO A 214 5.94 -0.49 -9.59
C PRO A 214 5.52 -1.96 -9.46
N PRO A 215 6.29 -2.92 -10.03
CA PRO A 215 6.04 -4.34 -9.85
C PRO A 215 5.90 -4.73 -8.38
N ARG A 216 4.90 -5.55 -8.06
CA ARG A 216 4.61 -5.95 -6.67
C ARG A 216 5.57 -7.03 -6.18
N THR A 217 6.16 -6.80 -5.02
CA THR A 217 7.12 -7.73 -4.38
C THR A 217 6.65 -8.30 -3.05
N ALA A 218 5.60 -7.73 -2.45
CA ALA A 218 5.14 -8.14 -1.13
C ALA A 218 4.64 -9.59 -1.11
N SER A 219 5.09 -10.33 -0.10
CA SER A 219 4.54 -11.62 0.35
C SER A 219 4.18 -11.47 1.81
N THR A 220 3.19 -12.24 2.28
CA THR A 220 2.91 -12.35 3.71
C THR A 220 3.88 -13.34 4.36
N GLU A 221 4.07 -13.19 5.67
CA GLU A 221 4.68 -14.23 6.50
C GLU A 221 3.74 -15.44 6.58
N ASP A 222 4.32 -16.62 6.77
CA ASP A 222 3.54 -17.85 6.91
C ASP A 222 2.80 -17.83 8.24
N GLU A 223 1.55 -17.35 8.26
CA GLU A 223 0.68 -17.59 9.40
C GLU A 223 0.47 -19.11 9.55
N HIS A 224 0.98 -19.65 10.65
CA HIS A 224 0.77 -21.02 11.09
C HIS A 224 -0.66 -21.18 11.64
N GLY A 225 -1.66 -21.04 10.78
CA GLY A 225 -3.04 -21.41 11.12
C GLY A 225 -3.20 -22.93 11.10
N ASN A 226 -3.77 -23.50 12.15
CA ASN A 226 -4.18 -24.90 12.18
C ASN A 226 -5.51 -25.03 11.43
N PHE A 227 -5.45 -25.28 10.12
CA PHE A 227 -6.65 -25.43 9.27
C PHE A 227 -7.00 -26.91 9.11
N GLN A 228 -8.25 -27.27 9.42
CA GLN A 228 -8.79 -28.61 9.12
C GLN A 228 -8.68 -28.91 7.61
N TRP A 229 -9.01 -27.93 6.78
CA TRP A 229 -8.96 -28.03 5.31
C TRP A 229 -7.84 -27.16 4.76
N LYS A 230 -7.00 -27.74 3.90
CA LYS A 230 -5.94 -26.96 3.23
C LYS A 230 -6.53 -26.05 2.16
N ALA A 231 -7.57 -26.52 1.46
CA ALA A 231 -8.29 -25.75 0.47
C ALA A 231 -9.80 -25.95 0.58
N SER A 232 -10.56 -24.92 0.20
CA SER A 232 -12.01 -24.97 0.03
C SER A 232 -12.37 -24.52 -1.36
N ILE A 233 -13.10 -25.36 -2.09
CA ILE A 233 -13.72 -24.95 -3.35
C ILE A 233 -15.05 -24.27 -3.01
N VAL A 234 -15.21 -23.02 -3.43
CA VAL A 234 -16.39 -22.21 -3.14
C VAL A 234 -17.26 -22.08 -4.38
N ILE A 235 -18.55 -22.40 -4.22
CA ILE A 235 -19.55 -22.40 -5.29
C ILE A 235 -20.76 -21.57 -4.84
N PRO A 236 -20.83 -20.28 -5.17
CA PRO A 236 -22.06 -19.51 -5.08
C PRO A 236 -23.09 -20.06 -6.09
N VAL A 237 -24.34 -20.29 -5.65
CA VAL A 237 -25.37 -20.84 -6.53
C VAL A 237 -26.73 -20.18 -6.29
N LEU A 238 -27.45 -19.97 -7.40
CA LEU A 238 -28.85 -19.57 -7.41
C LEU A 238 -29.53 -20.15 -8.66
N ASN A 239 -30.48 -21.06 -8.48
CA ASN A 239 -31.28 -21.67 -9.54
C ASN A 239 -30.42 -22.26 -10.67
N ARG A 240 -29.72 -23.35 -10.36
CA ARG A 240 -28.80 -24.07 -11.26
C ARG A 240 -29.06 -25.58 -11.28
N LYS A 241 -30.33 -26.00 -11.22
CA LYS A 241 -30.73 -27.42 -11.23
C LYS A 241 -30.11 -28.21 -12.39
N LYS A 242 -29.92 -27.56 -13.54
CA LYS A 242 -29.40 -28.21 -14.76
C LYS A 242 -27.88 -28.46 -14.75
N THR A 243 -27.12 -27.74 -13.92
CA THR A 243 -25.64 -27.74 -14.03
C THR A 243 -24.91 -28.02 -12.74
N ILE A 244 -25.54 -27.79 -11.58
CA ILE A 244 -24.89 -27.90 -10.29
C ILE A 244 -24.35 -29.32 -10.01
N ALA A 245 -25.03 -30.36 -10.50
CA ALA A 245 -24.58 -31.74 -10.36
C ALA A 245 -23.25 -31.97 -11.10
N ASP A 246 -23.14 -31.55 -12.36
CA ASP A 246 -21.91 -31.64 -13.15
C ASP A 246 -20.74 -30.88 -12.49
N ALA A 247 -21.03 -29.68 -11.97
CA ALA A 247 -20.06 -28.86 -11.28
C ALA A 247 -19.48 -29.60 -10.06
N LEU A 248 -20.36 -30.13 -9.20
CA LEU A 248 -19.98 -30.94 -8.02
C LEU A 248 -19.22 -32.20 -8.40
N GLU A 249 -19.66 -32.94 -9.42
CA GLU A 249 -18.95 -34.13 -9.90
C GLU A 249 -17.54 -33.81 -10.40
N SER A 250 -17.32 -32.64 -11.02
CA SER A 250 -16.00 -32.23 -11.49
C SER A 250 -15.01 -31.99 -10.35
N VAL A 251 -15.50 -31.47 -9.22
CA VAL A 251 -14.67 -31.16 -8.04
C VAL A 251 -14.45 -32.36 -7.13
N LEU A 252 -15.42 -33.28 -7.05
CA LEU A 252 -15.27 -34.54 -6.32
C LEU A 252 -14.22 -35.47 -6.95
N LYS A 253 -13.89 -35.28 -8.24
CA LYS A 253 -12.84 -36.02 -8.95
C LYS A 253 -11.43 -35.49 -8.70
N GLN A 254 -11.26 -34.38 -7.96
CA GLN A 254 -9.94 -33.80 -7.73
C GLN A 254 -9.03 -34.72 -6.91
N LYS A 255 -7.76 -34.79 -7.29
CA LYS A 255 -6.71 -35.57 -6.63
C LYS A 255 -5.65 -34.62 -6.11
N THR A 256 -5.45 -34.60 -4.79
CA THR A 256 -4.54 -33.67 -4.11
C THR A 256 -3.64 -34.35 -3.07
N ASP A 257 -2.49 -33.75 -2.77
CA ASP A 257 -1.60 -34.13 -1.66
C ASP A 257 -2.02 -33.53 -0.30
N PHE A 258 -3.17 -32.84 -0.26
CA PHE A 258 -3.72 -32.18 0.92
C PHE A 258 -5.23 -32.38 1.03
N PRO A 259 -5.81 -32.27 2.24
CA PRO A 259 -7.26 -32.35 2.42
C PRO A 259 -7.96 -31.08 1.89
N PHE A 260 -9.11 -31.27 1.24
CA PHE A 260 -9.96 -30.18 0.77
C PHE A 260 -11.45 -30.49 1.00
N ASN A 261 -12.26 -29.44 1.02
CA ASN A 261 -13.71 -29.53 1.07
C ASN A 261 -14.37 -28.65 -0.01
N ILE A 262 -15.69 -28.77 -0.11
CA ILE A 262 -16.53 -28.02 -1.05
C ILE A 262 -17.56 -27.24 -0.23
N VAL A 263 -17.61 -25.92 -0.42
CA VAL A 263 -18.55 -25.02 0.25
C VAL A 263 -19.47 -24.42 -0.81
N VAL A 264 -20.71 -24.90 -0.83
CA VAL A 264 -21.76 -24.41 -1.71
C VAL A 264 -22.63 -23.42 -0.95
N VAL A 265 -22.71 -22.19 -1.44
CA VAL A 265 -23.55 -21.14 -0.83
C VAL A 265 -24.76 -20.94 -1.73
N ASP A 266 -25.89 -21.51 -1.31
CA ASP A 266 -27.15 -21.50 -2.03
C ASP A 266 -28.00 -20.31 -1.59
N ASN A 267 -28.14 -19.34 -2.51
CA ASN A 267 -28.84 -18.09 -2.26
C ASN A 267 -30.37 -18.25 -2.41
N HIS A 268 -30.94 -19.22 -1.69
CA HIS A 268 -32.38 -19.52 -1.67
C HIS A 268 -32.93 -20.00 -3.03
N SER A 269 -32.28 -20.98 -3.66
CA SER A 269 -32.78 -21.58 -4.91
C SER A 269 -34.18 -22.18 -4.75
N THR A 270 -35.00 -22.03 -5.80
CA THR A 270 -36.40 -22.50 -5.84
C THR A 270 -36.68 -23.47 -7.00
N ASP A 271 -35.69 -23.73 -7.85
CA ASP A 271 -35.84 -24.58 -9.04
C ASP A 271 -35.62 -26.07 -8.79
N GLY A 272 -35.29 -26.47 -7.55
CA GLY A 272 -34.89 -27.82 -7.15
C GLY A 272 -33.36 -28.01 -7.04
N THR A 273 -32.56 -26.95 -7.17
CA THR A 273 -31.10 -26.98 -6.90
C THR A 273 -30.81 -27.47 -5.47
N THR A 274 -31.52 -26.95 -4.47
CA THR A 274 -31.37 -27.28 -3.05
C THR A 274 -31.56 -28.78 -2.79
N ASP A 275 -32.53 -29.43 -3.45
CA ASP A 275 -32.77 -30.88 -3.33
C ASP A 275 -31.62 -31.71 -3.90
N ILE A 276 -30.98 -31.22 -4.98
CA ILE A 276 -29.80 -31.86 -5.54
C ILE A 276 -28.63 -31.73 -4.56
N LEU A 277 -28.39 -30.55 -4.02
CA LEU A 277 -27.32 -30.30 -3.05
C LEU A 277 -27.44 -31.20 -1.82
N LYS A 278 -28.66 -31.38 -1.30
CA LYS A 278 -28.93 -32.27 -0.17
C LYS A 278 -28.46 -33.72 -0.44
N LYS A 279 -28.72 -34.25 -1.65
CA LYS A 279 -28.25 -35.60 -2.02
C LYS A 279 -26.73 -35.72 -1.99
N PHE A 280 -26.01 -34.65 -2.32
CA PHE A 280 -24.55 -34.63 -2.25
C PHE A 280 -24.05 -34.51 -0.81
N THR A 281 -24.66 -33.66 0.02
CA THR A 281 -24.26 -33.55 1.45
C THR A 281 -24.52 -34.82 2.23
N ASP A 282 -25.62 -35.53 1.95
CA ASP A 282 -25.96 -36.82 2.59
C ASP A 282 -24.93 -37.92 2.22
N LYS A 283 -24.34 -37.82 1.03
CA LYS A 283 -23.39 -38.81 0.49
C LYS A 283 -21.92 -38.46 0.79
N TYR A 284 -21.57 -37.19 0.85
CA TYR A 284 -20.19 -36.70 0.93
C TYR A 284 -20.00 -35.72 2.10
N PRO A 285 -19.43 -36.15 3.24
CA PRO A 285 -19.31 -35.32 4.44
C PRO A 285 -18.44 -34.05 4.31
N HIS A 286 -17.61 -33.97 3.27
CA HIS A 286 -16.76 -32.81 2.97
C HIS A 286 -17.43 -31.84 1.95
N VAL A 287 -18.71 -32.05 1.65
CA VAL A 287 -19.56 -31.10 0.92
C VAL A 287 -20.45 -30.39 1.93
N HIS A 288 -20.35 -29.07 1.97
CA HIS A 288 -21.12 -28.22 2.88
C HIS A 288 -22.09 -27.36 2.08
N HIS A 289 -23.37 -27.49 2.38
CA HIS A 289 -24.43 -26.66 1.79
C HIS A 289 -24.86 -25.61 2.81
N ILE A 290 -24.56 -24.35 2.50
CA ILE A 290 -24.90 -23.19 3.32
C ILE A 290 -26.06 -22.48 2.62
N ILE A 291 -27.17 -22.30 3.34
CA ILE A 291 -28.24 -21.38 2.96
C ILE A 291 -28.11 -20.16 3.88
N PRO A 292 -27.69 -19.00 3.37
CA PRO A 292 -27.52 -17.81 4.20
C PRO A 292 -28.84 -17.39 4.86
N ALA A 293 -28.78 -16.90 6.10
CA ALA A 293 -29.97 -16.38 6.78
C ALA A 293 -30.56 -15.15 6.07
N ARG A 294 -29.69 -14.35 5.45
CA ARG A 294 -30.05 -13.18 4.64
C ARG A 294 -30.48 -13.57 3.23
N ARG A 295 -31.32 -12.75 2.62
CA ARG A 295 -31.89 -12.95 1.26
C ARG A 295 -31.48 -11.88 0.25
N ASP A 296 -30.67 -10.90 0.66
CA ASP A 296 -30.24 -9.76 -0.15
C ASP A 296 -28.83 -9.93 -0.72
N LEU A 297 -28.31 -11.16 -0.74
CA LEU A 297 -26.94 -11.43 -1.16
C LEU A 297 -26.84 -11.47 -2.69
N GLY A 298 -25.87 -10.75 -3.22
CA GLY A 298 -25.30 -11.00 -4.55
C GLY A 298 -24.20 -12.05 -4.49
N ILE A 299 -23.54 -12.30 -5.62
CA ILE A 299 -22.44 -13.27 -5.71
C ILE A 299 -21.34 -12.97 -4.68
N GLY A 300 -20.93 -11.70 -4.53
CA GLY A 300 -19.93 -11.33 -3.53
C GLY A 300 -20.39 -11.53 -2.09
N GLY A 301 -21.69 -11.37 -1.81
CA GLY A 301 -22.29 -11.72 -0.53
C GLY A 301 -22.14 -13.22 -0.23
N CYS A 302 -22.42 -14.07 -1.20
CA CYS A 302 -22.24 -15.52 -1.06
C CYS A 302 -20.76 -15.90 -0.85
N TRP A 303 -19.82 -15.22 -1.52
CA TRP A 303 -18.40 -15.40 -1.25
C TRP A 303 -18.03 -15.05 0.20
N ASN A 304 -18.61 -13.98 0.76
CA ASN A 304 -18.38 -13.61 2.16
C ASN A 304 -18.89 -14.70 3.11
N GLU A 305 -20.10 -15.23 2.90
CA GLU A 305 -20.63 -16.36 3.67
C GLU A 305 -19.67 -17.55 3.67
N ALA A 306 -19.08 -17.87 2.52
CA ALA A 306 -18.11 -18.95 2.41
C ALA A 306 -16.80 -18.65 3.17
N ILE A 307 -16.16 -17.49 2.95
CA ILE A 307 -14.84 -17.20 3.54
C ILE A 307 -14.92 -17.01 5.06
N TYR A 308 -16.04 -16.56 5.61
CA TYR A 308 -16.25 -16.42 7.05
C TYR A 308 -16.85 -17.67 7.70
N SER A 309 -17.24 -18.68 6.92
CA SER A 309 -17.72 -19.95 7.46
C SER A 309 -16.63 -20.70 8.24
N PRO A 310 -17.02 -21.54 9.23
CA PRO A 310 -16.09 -22.43 9.93
C PRO A 310 -15.50 -23.52 9.02
N TYR A 311 -16.10 -23.75 7.85
CA TYR A 311 -15.64 -24.74 6.88
C TYR A 311 -14.50 -24.23 6.01
N CYS A 312 -14.20 -22.93 6.02
CA CYS A 312 -13.23 -22.35 5.09
C CYS A 312 -11.78 -22.73 5.43
N GLY A 313 -11.12 -23.37 4.46
CA GLY A 313 -9.71 -23.74 4.50
C GLY A 313 -8.77 -22.62 4.08
N ARG A 314 -7.46 -22.86 4.20
CA ARG A 314 -6.43 -21.83 3.94
C ARG A 314 -6.49 -21.24 2.52
N TYR A 315 -6.73 -22.07 1.51
CA TYR A 315 -6.83 -21.62 0.12
C TYR A 315 -8.25 -21.70 -0.37
N VAL A 316 -8.80 -20.56 -0.79
CA VAL A 316 -10.19 -20.45 -1.24
C VAL A 316 -10.19 -20.43 -2.76
N VAL A 317 -10.83 -21.40 -3.41
CA VAL A 317 -10.74 -21.61 -4.85
C VAL A 317 -12.12 -21.52 -5.49
N GLN A 318 -12.26 -20.73 -6.54
CA GLN A 318 -13.52 -20.57 -7.27
C GLN A 318 -13.89 -21.81 -8.07
N LEU A 319 -15.18 -22.12 -8.07
CA LEU A 319 -15.87 -22.75 -9.19
C LEU A 319 -17.25 -22.09 -9.35
N ASP A 320 -17.57 -21.65 -10.57
CA ASP A 320 -18.90 -21.14 -10.88
C ASP A 320 -19.88 -22.32 -11.03
N SER A 321 -21.09 -22.17 -10.49
CA SER A 321 -22.12 -23.24 -10.39
C SER A 321 -22.61 -23.85 -11.72
N ASP A 322 -22.19 -23.26 -12.83
CA ASP A 322 -22.49 -23.64 -14.20
C ASP A 322 -21.30 -24.17 -15.00
N ASP A 323 -20.13 -24.19 -14.39
CA ASP A 323 -18.85 -24.48 -15.01
C ASP A 323 -18.21 -25.76 -14.43
N LEU A 324 -17.11 -26.24 -15.02
CA LEU A 324 -16.49 -27.52 -14.64
C LEU A 324 -14.97 -27.43 -14.62
N TYR A 325 -14.33 -28.05 -13.63
CA TYR A 325 -12.87 -28.23 -13.68
C TYR A 325 -12.44 -29.10 -14.85
N SER A 326 -11.37 -28.68 -15.52
CA SER A 326 -10.92 -29.30 -16.77
C SER A 326 -10.22 -30.65 -16.58
N SER A 327 -9.73 -30.93 -15.38
CA SER A 327 -8.91 -32.09 -15.05
C SER A 327 -9.00 -32.44 -13.57
N PRO A 328 -8.85 -33.72 -13.17
CA PRO A 328 -8.66 -34.15 -11.78
C PRO A 328 -7.46 -33.48 -11.06
N GLN A 329 -6.56 -32.80 -11.77
CA GLN A 329 -5.37 -32.14 -11.21
C GLN A 329 -5.53 -30.61 -11.08
N THR A 330 -6.68 -30.04 -11.45
CA THR A 330 -6.90 -28.59 -11.44
C THR A 330 -6.63 -27.97 -10.06
N LEU A 331 -7.21 -28.52 -8.99
CA LEU A 331 -7.05 -27.99 -7.63
C LEU A 331 -5.59 -28.09 -7.15
N GLN A 332 -4.94 -29.22 -7.40
CA GLN A 332 -3.52 -29.43 -7.08
C GLN A 332 -2.65 -28.34 -7.70
N LYS A 333 -2.79 -28.11 -9.02
CA LYS A 333 -2.02 -27.10 -9.75
C LYS A 333 -2.21 -25.70 -9.19
N ILE A 334 -3.45 -25.31 -8.88
CA ILE A 334 -3.76 -23.98 -8.32
C ILE A 334 -3.05 -23.80 -6.97
N VAL A 335 -3.16 -24.78 -6.08
CA VAL A 335 -2.60 -24.71 -4.73
C VAL A 335 -1.07 -24.79 -4.76
N ASP A 336 -0.47 -25.55 -5.66
CA ASP A 336 0.98 -25.59 -5.86
C ASP A 336 1.55 -24.22 -6.24
N VAL A 337 0.87 -23.50 -7.14
CA VAL A 337 1.29 -22.15 -7.52
C VAL A 337 1.16 -21.18 -6.35
N LEU A 338 0.06 -21.23 -5.58
CA LEU A 338 -0.11 -20.42 -4.36
C LEU A 338 1.03 -20.67 -3.37
N ARG A 339 1.33 -21.94 -3.07
CA ARG A 339 2.40 -22.38 -2.15
C ARG A 339 3.78 -21.93 -2.62
N ALA A 340 4.19 -22.37 -3.82
CA ALA A 340 5.54 -22.16 -4.33
C ALA A 340 5.85 -20.68 -4.53
N GLY A 341 4.85 -19.92 -5.01
CA GLY A 341 5.01 -18.51 -5.25
C GLY A 341 4.80 -17.61 -4.04
N LYS A 342 4.29 -18.14 -2.91
CA LYS A 342 3.71 -17.35 -1.81
C LYS A 342 2.80 -16.24 -2.34
N TYR A 343 1.92 -16.61 -3.29
CA TYR A 343 0.98 -15.66 -3.90
C TYR A 343 -0.27 -15.53 -3.04
N MET A 344 -0.80 -14.32 -2.93
CA MET A 344 -2.06 -14.09 -2.21
C MET A 344 -3.28 -14.34 -3.09
N MET A 345 -3.05 -14.40 -4.40
CA MET A 345 -4.04 -14.73 -5.39
C MET A 345 -3.39 -15.45 -6.55
N VAL A 346 -4.05 -16.47 -7.08
CA VAL A 346 -3.72 -17.11 -8.36
C VAL A 346 -4.91 -16.99 -9.29
N VAL A 347 -4.63 -16.70 -10.56
CA VAL A 347 -5.65 -16.60 -11.58
C VAL A 347 -5.31 -17.52 -12.74
N GLY A 348 -6.29 -18.35 -13.11
CA GLY A 348 -6.16 -19.30 -14.21
C GLY A 348 -6.55 -18.79 -15.58
N SER A 349 -6.68 -19.76 -16.47
CA SER A 349 -7.26 -19.64 -17.80
C SER A 349 -8.38 -20.65 -17.99
N TYR A 350 -9.24 -20.40 -18.97
CA TYR A 350 -10.42 -21.21 -19.21
C TYR A 350 -10.81 -21.30 -20.67
N THR A 351 -11.52 -22.35 -21.02
CA THR A 351 -11.96 -22.57 -22.39
C THR A 351 -13.47 -22.44 -22.48
N ILE A 352 -13.92 -21.61 -23.41
CA ILE A 352 -15.35 -21.42 -23.65
C ILE A 352 -15.91 -22.63 -24.39
N VAL A 353 -16.97 -23.22 -23.85
CA VAL A 353 -17.66 -24.38 -24.41
C VAL A 353 -19.18 -24.15 -24.47
N ASP A 354 -19.87 -24.88 -25.34
CA ASP A 354 -21.34 -24.93 -25.33
C ASP A 354 -21.88 -25.92 -24.28
N GLU A 355 -23.20 -26.09 -24.22
CA GLU A 355 -23.89 -27.05 -23.33
C GLU A 355 -23.41 -28.50 -23.47
N SER A 356 -22.88 -28.88 -24.65
CA SER A 356 -22.35 -30.22 -24.95
C SER A 356 -20.85 -30.35 -24.69
N LEU A 357 -20.23 -29.33 -24.07
CA LEU A 357 -18.79 -29.21 -23.81
C LEU A 357 -17.93 -29.10 -25.07
N LYS A 358 -18.53 -28.74 -26.22
CA LYS A 358 -17.78 -28.47 -27.44
C LYS A 358 -17.19 -27.07 -27.38
N ILE A 359 -15.90 -26.94 -27.70
CA ILE A 359 -15.19 -25.66 -27.70
C ILE A 359 -15.82 -24.72 -28.73
N ILE A 360 -16.12 -23.49 -28.30
CA ILE A 360 -16.65 -22.43 -29.15
C ILE A 360 -15.69 -21.23 -29.19
N PRO A 361 -15.69 -20.42 -30.27
CA PRO A 361 -14.83 -19.25 -30.36
C PRO A 361 -15.06 -18.26 -29.21
N PRO A 362 -14.01 -17.62 -28.69
CA PRO A 362 -12.60 -17.66 -29.14
C PRO A 362 -11.78 -18.87 -28.62
N GLY A 363 -12.36 -19.78 -27.85
CA GLY A 363 -11.67 -20.94 -27.26
C GLY A 363 -11.03 -20.61 -25.91
N LEU A 364 -9.72 -20.82 -25.78
CA LEU A 364 -8.97 -20.55 -24.55
C LEU A 364 -8.83 -19.04 -24.29
N ILE A 365 -9.23 -18.61 -23.11
CA ILE A 365 -9.04 -17.28 -22.54
C ILE A 365 -7.93 -17.34 -21.50
N ASP A 366 -6.75 -16.80 -21.80
CA ASP A 366 -5.56 -16.93 -20.97
C ASP A 366 -4.87 -15.62 -20.55
N HIS A 367 -5.46 -14.47 -20.89
CA HIS A 367 -5.03 -13.14 -20.45
C HIS A 367 -3.50 -12.92 -20.47
N ARG A 368 -2.82 -13.34 -21.55
CA ARG A 368 -1.35 -13.21 -21.69
C ARG A 368 -0.85 -11.77 -21.67
N GLU A 369 -1.74 -10.79 -21.85
CA GLU A 369 -1.43 -9.38 -21.63
C GLU A 369 -1.02 -9.08 -20.18
N TRP A 370 -1.45 -9.89 -19.21
CA TRP A 370 -1.00 -9.79 -17.82
C TRP A 370 0.47 -10.20 -17.68
N THR A 371 1.31 -9.28 -17.22
CA THR A 371 2.73 -9.55 -16.95
C THR A 371 3.05 -9.29 -15.48
N ARG A 372 4.10 -9.92 -14.95
CA ARG A 372 4.58 -9.64 -13.58
C ARG A 372 5.00 -8.17 -13.42
N GLN A 373 5.45 -7.55 -14.51
CA GLN A 373 5.96 -6.18 -14.51
C GLN A 373 4.84 -5.14 -14.47
N ASN A 374 3.71 -5.37 -15.14
CA ASN A 374 2.72 -4.31 -15.37
C ASN A 374 1.26 -4.78 -15.39
N GLY A 375 0.98 -6.06 -15.11
CA GLY A 375 -0.38 -6.61 -15.12
C GLY A 375 -1.34 -5.84 -14.20
N HIS A 376 -0.90 -5.48 -13.00
CA HIS A 376 -1.68 -4.71 -12.01
C HIS A 376 -2.01 -3.27 -12.45
N ASN A 377 -1.23 -2.68 -13.35
CA ASN A 377 -1.56 -1.40 -13.99
C ASN A 377 -2.45 -1.61 -15.20
N ASN A 378 -2.16 -2.62 -16.02
CA ASN A 378 -3.00 -2.98 -17.17
C ASN A 378 -4.40 -3.42 -16.75
N LEU A 379 -4.56 -3.94 -15.53
CA LEU A 379 -5.85 -4.29 -14.96
C LEU A 379 -6.85 -3.14 -14.99
N LEU A 380 -6.40 -1.92 -14.72
CA LEU A 380 -7.26 -0.73 -14.75
C LEU A 380 -7.79 -0.46 -16.18
N ARG A 381 -7.07 -0.90 -17.23
CA ARG A 381 -7.50 -0.77 -18.62
C ARG A 381 -8.47 -1.87 -19.06
N VAL A 382 -8.28 -3.10 -18.60
CA VAL A 382 -9.07 -4.26 -19.04
C VAL A 382 -10.25 -4.58 -18.10
N ASN A 383 -11.22 -5.36 -18.57
CA ASN A 383 -12.48 -5.62 -17.86
C ASN A 383 -12.49 -6.88 -16.98
N GLY A 384 -11.40 -7.63 -16.91
CA GLY A 384 -11.30 -8.85 -16.08
C GLY A 384 -9.89 -9.42 -16.02
N MET A 385 -9.66 -10.33 -15.07
CA MET A 385 -8.38 -11.03 -14.85
C MET A 385 -8.34 -12.49 -15.34
N GLY A 386 -9.48 -13.06 -15.71
CA GLY A 386 -9.63 -14.49 -16.02
C GLY A 386 -9.95 -15.36 -14.81
N ALA A 387 -10.30 -16.64 -15.01
CA ALA A 387 -10.69 -17.60 -13.97
C ALA A 387 -10.03 -19.00 -14.17
N PRO A 388 -10.13 -19.91 -13.17
CA PRO A 388 -10.68 -19.68 -11.84
C PRO A 388 -9.77 -18.76 -11.04
N ARG A 389 -10.32 -18.12 -10.02
CA ARG A 389 -9.56 -17.30 -9.08
C ARG A 389 -9.44 -18.05 -7.76
N ALA A 390 -8.24 -18.00 -7.19
CA ALA A 390 -7.94 -18.61 -5.91
C ALA A 390 -7.23 -17.62 -5.02
N PHE A 391 -7.50 -17.66 -3.73
CA PHE A 391 -7.07 -16.66 -2.76
C PHE A 391 -6.47 -17.33 -1.52
N ASP A 392 -5.48 -16.65 -0.91
CA ASP A 392 -5.06 -16.97 0.45
C ASP A 392 -6.05 -16.38 1.46
N LEU A 393 -6.51 -17.21 2.40
CA LEU A 393 -7.55 -16.86 3.37
C LEU A 393 -7.15 -15.67 4.26
N SER A 394 -5.87 -15.56 4.63
CA SER A 394 -5.34 -14.48 5.49
C SER A 394 -5.50 -13.10 4.86
N VAL A 395 -5.54 -13.04 3.53
CA VAL A 395 -5.72 -11.80 2.78
C VAL A 395 -7.18 -11.57 2.43
N ILE A 396 -7.86 -12.58 1.89
CA ILE A 396 -9.23 -12.40 1.38
C ILE A 396 -10.23 -12.08 2.50
N ARG A 397 -10.06 -12.64 3.71
CA ARG A 397 -10.91 -12.26 4.87
C ARG A 397 -10.75 -10.79 5.25
N ARG A 398 -9.54 -10.24 5.19
CA ARG A 398 -9.34 -8.81 5.52
C ARG A 398 -9.94 -7.87 4.48
N ILE A 399 -10.07 -8.34 3.24
CA ILE A 399 -10.59 -7.54 2.12
C ILE A 399 -12.11 -7.66 2.01
N GLY A 400 -12.63 -8.89 2.05
CA GLY A 400 -14.04 -9.19 1.77
C GLY A 400 -14.42 -8.92 0.31
N PHE A 401 -15.59 -9.39 -0.09
CA PHE A 401 -16.18 -9.10 -1.39
C PHE A 401 -17.28 -8.04 -1.25
N PRO A 402 -17.43 -7.10 -2.18
CA PRO A 402 -18.60 -6.23 -2.20
C PRO A 402 -19.85 -7.06 -2.50
N ASN A 403 -20.97 -6.77 -1.82
CA ASN A 403 -22.23 -7.49 -2.02
C ASN A 403 -22.92 -7.08 -3.34
N VAL A 404 -22.37 -7.52 -4.46
CA VAL A 404 -22.88 -7.31 -5.82
C VAL A 404 -22.83 -8.62 -6.60
N SER A 405 -23.54 -8.68 -7.73
CA SER A 405 -23.52 -9.82 -8.65
C SER A 405 -22.74 -9.54 -9.94
N TYR A 406 -22.01 -8.42 -9.99
CA TYR A 406 -21.10 -8.10 -11.09
C TYR A 406 -19.95 -7.23 -10.59
N GLY A 407 -18.71 -7.63 -10.88
CA GLY A 407 -17.50 -6.86 -10.57
C GLY A 407 -16.97 -7.03 -9.15
N GLU A 408 -17.54 -7.93 -8.35
CA GLU A 408 -17.03 -8.30 -7.03
C GLU A 408 -15.62 -8.90 -7.09
N ASP A 409 -15.38 -9.76 -8.07
CA ASP A 409 -14.08 -10.37 -8.34
C ASP A 409 -13.05 -9.31 -8.77
N TYR A 410 -13.49 -8.34 -9.58
CA TYR A 410 -12.69 -7.23 -10.08
C TYR A 410 -12.29 -6.27 -8.94
N ALA A 411 -13.22 -5.94 -8.03
CA ALA A 411 -12.95 -5.13 -6.85
C ALA A 411 -11.87 -5.76 -5.96
N VAL A 412 -12.02 -7.05 -5.63
CA VAL A 412 -11.05 -7.81 -4.84
C VAL A 412 -9.69 -7.86 -5.55
N SER A 413 -9.71 -8.13 -6.85
CA SER A 413 -8.52 -8.17 -7.70
C SER A 413 -7.72 -6.86 -7.67
N LEU A 414 -8.40 -5.70 -7.80
CA LEU A 414 -7.77 -4.39 -7.70
C LEU A 414 -7.12 -4.20 -6.32
N ARG A 415 -7.83 -4.57 -5.23
CA ARG A 415 -7.32 -4.43 -3.86
C ARG A 415 -6.11 -5.31 -3.57
N ILE A 416 -6.12 -6.57 -4.02
CA ILE A 416 -5.00 -7.50 -3.83
C ILE A 416 -3.79 -7.03 -4.64
N THR A 417 -3.99 -6.70 -5.92
CA THR A 417 -2.90 -6.36 -6.86
C THR A 417 -2.26 -4.99 -6.60
N ARG A 418 -2.89 -4.14 -5.78
CA ARG A 418 -2.28 -2.92 -5.22
C ARG A 418 -1.06 -3.24 -4.36
N GLU A 419 -1.07 -4.38 -3.67
CA GLU A 419 -0.12 -4.68 -2.61
C GLU A 419 0.72 -5.92 -2.92
N TYR A 420 0.09 -7.00 -3.36
CA TYR A 420 0.67 -8.33 -3.45
C TYR A 420 0.96 -8.77 -4.88
N LYS A 421 1.89 -9.70 -5.02
CA LYS A 421 2.11 -10.45 -6.27
C LYS A 421 0.97 -11.44 -6.51
N VAL A 422 0.63 -11.63 -7.78
CA VAL A 422 -0.41 -12.57 -8.24
C VAL A 422 0.21 -13.62 -9.15
N GLY A 423 -0.13 -14.89 -8.92
CA GLY A 423 0.27 -16.00 -9.78
C GLY A 423 -0.68 -16.17 -10.97
N ARG A 424 -0.15 -16.70 -12.08
CA ARG A 424 -0.92 -16.98 -13.29
C ARG A 424 -0.71 -18.43 -13.71
N ILE A 425 -1.79 -19.08 -14.14
CA ILE A 425 -1.74 -20.38 -14.81
C ILE A 425 -2.36 -20.20 -16.19
N TYR A 426 -1.59 -20.45 -17.24
CA TYR A 426 -2.02 -20.18 -18.62
C TYR A 426 -2.71 -21.38 -19.30
N GLU A 427 -2.68 -22.55 -18.66
CA GLU A 427 -3.36 -23.77 -19.10
C GLU A 427 -4.86 -23.71 -18.81
N ASN A 428 -5.66 -24.44 -19.58
CA ASN A 428 -7.09 -24.58 -19.32
C ASN A 428 -7.33 -25.25 -17.96
N LEU A 429 -7.87 -24.52 -16.98
CA LEU A 429 -8.20 -25.05 -15.66
C LEU A 429 -9.69 -25.35 -15.48
N TYR A 430 -10.57 -24.71 -16.25
CA TYR A 430 -11.99 -25.00 -16.22
C TYR A 430 -12.68 -24.72 -17.56
N TRP A 431 -13.75 -25.46 -17.81
CA TRP A 431 -14.64 -25.30 -18.96
C TRP A 431 -15.73 -24.30 -18.60
N CYS A 432 -15.73 -23.15 -19.28
CA CYS A 432 -16.73 -22.11 -19.10
C CYS A 432 -17.91 -22.37 -20.05
N ARG A 433 -19.03 -22.84 -19.52
CA ARG A 433 -20.19 -23.29 -20.28
C ARG A 433 -21.07 -22.10 -20.66
N ARG A 434 -21.45 -22.03 -21.94
CA ARG A 434 -22.30 -20.97 -22.50
C ARG A 434 -23.62 -21.53 -23.01
N TRP A 435 -24.73 -20.92 -22.60
CA TRP A 435 -26.08 -21.22 -23.07
C TRP A 435 -26.98 -19.98 -23.13
N LYS A 436 -28.20 -20.18 -23.64
CA LYS A 436 -29.22 -19.12 -23.73
C LYS A 436 -29.64 -18.69 -22.31
N GLY A 437 -28.99 -17.66 -21.77
CA GLY A 437 -29.34 -17.05 -20.49
C GLY A 437 -28.17 -16.79 -19.52
N ASN A 438 -26.96 -17.30 -19.80
CA ASN A 438 -25.77 -17.02 -18.98
C ASN A 438 -24.65 -16.29 -19.74
N THR A 439 -24.98 -15.64 -20.87
CA THR A 439 -24.03 -14.87 -21.68
C THR A 439 -24.34 -13.37 -21.61
N ASP A 440 -23.29 -12.56 -21.47
CA ASP A 440 -23.40 -11.08 -21.45
C ASP A 440 -23.85 -10.52 -22.81
N ALA A 441 -23.78 -11.31 -23.89
CA ALA A 441 -24.18 -10.92 -25.24
C ALA A 441 -25.69 -10.63 -25.41
N GLY A 442 -26.49 -10.92 -24.38
CA GLY A 442 -27.93 -10.67 -24.32
C GLY A 442 -28.36 -9.55 -23.36
N LEU A 443 -27.44 -8.88 -22.68
CA LEU A 443 -27.78 -7.80 -21.73
C LEU A 443 -28.41 -6.60 -22.45
N SER A 444 -29.36 -5.94 -21.77
CA SER A 444 -29.88 -4.65 -22.22
C SER A 444 -28.79 -3.57 -22.14
N ILE A 445 -28.96 -2.47 -22.87
CA ILE A 445 -28.00 -1.37 -22.89
C ILE A 445 -27.84 -0.79 -21.48
N GLU A 446 -28.95 -0.67 -20.75
CA GLU A 446 -28.98 -0.14 -19.38
C GLU A 446 -28.19 -1.03 -18.42
N MET A 447 -28.34 -2.35 -18.52
CA MET A 447 -27.59 -3.29 -17.67
C MET A 447 -26.09 -3.26 -18.00
N LYS A 448 -25.73 -3.21 -19.29
CA LYS A 448 -24.32 -3.06 -19.70
C LYS A 448 -23.73 -1.76 -19.17
N ASN A 449 -24.44 -0.66 -19.33
CA ASN A 449 -24.04 0.66 -18.85
C ASN A 449 -23.86 0.67 -17.33
N ARG A 450 -24.80 0.09 -16.58
CA ARG A 450 -24.70 -0.04 -15.11
C ARG A 450 -23.43 -0.81 -14.72
N ASN A 451 -23.15 -1.92 -15.40
CA ASN A 451 -21.99 -2.77 -15.15
C ASN A 451 -20.66 -2.05 -15.46
N ASP A 452 -20.58 -1.39 -16.61
CA ASP A 452 -19.39 -0.64 -17.04
C ASP A 452 -19.15 0.58 -16.13
N PHE A 453 -20.21 1.31 -15.77
CA PHE A 453 -20.14 2.44 -14.84
C PHE A 453 -19.64 2.01 -13.46
N TYR A 454 -20.16 0.91 -12.91
CA TYR A 454 -19.70 0.40 -11.62
C TYR A 454 -18.23 -0.03 -11.66
N LYS A 455 -17.77 -0.71 -12.73
CA LYS A 455 -16.35 -1.05 -12.88
C LYS A 455 -15.46 0.20 -13.02
N ASP A 456 -15.95 1.25 -13.67
CA ASP A 456 -15.26 2.54 -13.70
C ASP A 456 -15.21 3.21 -12.32
N GLU A 457 -16.24 3.10 -11.49
CA GLU A 457 -16.18 3.58 -10.10
C GLU A 457 -15.11 2.84 -9.31
N LEU A 458 -15.06 1.51 -9.42
CA LEU A 458 -14.03 0.69 -8.77
C LEU A 458 -12.62 1.12 -9.20
N ARG A 459 -12.40 1.38 -10.49
CA ARG A 459 -11.14 1.92 -11.02
C ARG A 459 -10.85 3.32 -10.48
N SER A 460 -11.86 4.18 -10.41
CA SER A 460 -11.74 5.55 -9.88
C SER A 460 -11.34 5.55 -8.41
N ILE A 461 -11.89 4.64 -7.61
CA ILE A 461 -11.50 4.43 -6.21
C ILE A 461 -10.03 3.96 -6.15
N GLU A 462 -9.68 2.92 -6.91
CA GLU A 462 -8.33 2.37 -6.90
C GLU A 462 -7.27 3.39 -7.38
N ILE A 463 -7.57 4.20 -8.40
CA ILE A 463 -6.68 5.29 -8.86
C ILE A 463 -6.41 6.29 -7.73
N ARG A 464 -7.46 6.73 -7.01
CA ARG A 464 -7.31 7.66 -5.87
C ARG A 464 -6.48 7.06 -4.74
N GLU A 465 -6.67 5.79 -4.43
CA GLU A 465 -5.89 5.10 -3.41
C GLU A 465 -4.42 4.95 -3.82
N ARG A 466 -4.13 4.68 -5.10
CA ARG A 466 -2.76 4.66 -5.63
C ARG A 466 -2.10 6.02 -5.56
N GLN A 467 -2.83 7.10 -5.89
CA GLN A 467 -2.33 8.47 -5.77
C GLN A 467 -1.94 8.81 -4.32
N LYS A 468 -2.81 8.49 -3.36
CA LYS A 468 -2.50 8.69 -1.93
C LYS A 468 -1.26 7.91 -1.49
N LEU A 469 -1.16 6.63 -1.89
CA LEU A 469 -0.01 5.79 -1.58
C LEU A 469 1.29 6.35 -2.16
N ASN A 470 1.28 6.71 -3.44
CA ASN A 470 2.46 7.25 -4.11
C ASN A 470 2.87 8.60 -3.53
N LYS A 471 1.90 9.46 -3.21
CA LYS A 471 2.16 10.73 -2.50
C LYS A 471 2.83 10.48 -1.15
N LYS A 472 2.34 9.52 -0.35
CA LYS A 472 2.98 9.16 0.93
C LYS A 472 4.41 8.66 0.75
N ILE A 473 4.69 7.87 -0.28
CA ILE A 473 6.04 7.40 -0.60
C ILE A 473 6.95 8.57 -0.99
N GLU A 474 6.44 9.49 -1.80
CA GLU A 474 7.18 10.69 -2.22
C GLU A 474 7.46 11.62 -1.04
N ASP A 475 6.47 11.88 -0.19
CA ASP A 475 6.61 12.65 1.04
C ASP A 475 7.66 12.03 1.97
N PHE A 476 7.66 10.69 2.12
CA PHE A 476 8.68 9.99 2.88
C PHE A 476 10.08 10.17 2.26
N LYS A 477 10.23 10.00 0.94
CA LYS A 477 11.51 10.23 0.25
C LYS A 477 12.01 11.65 0.45
N ASN A 478 11.12 12.65 0.48
CA ASN A 478 11.47 14.04 0.73
C ASN A 478 12.01 14.28 2.15
N LYS A 479 11.64 13.44 3.13
CA LYS A 479 12.20 13.42 4.49
C LYS A 479 13.55 12.71 4.60
N ILE A 480 14.00 11.98 3.57
CA ILE A 480 15.31 11.33 3.57
C ILE A 480 16.39 12.28 3.05
N PHE A 481 17.37 12.58 3.89
CA PHE A 481 18.55 13.37 3.54
C PHE A 481 19.63 12.50 2.86
N ALA A 482 19.84 11.29 3.38
CA ALA A 482 20.79 10.31 2.84
C ALA A 482 20.41 8.90 3.31
N GLU A 483 20.95 7.88 2.64
CA GLU A 483 20.83 6.48 3.06
C GLU A 483 22.19 5.93 3.51
N TYR A 484 22.17 5.07 4.53
CA TYR A 484 23.34 4.34 5.00
C TYR A 484 23.00 2.84 5.10
N SER A 485 23.53 2.05 4.17
CA SER A 485 23.33 0.60 4.11
C SER A 485 24.35 -0.21 4.92
N GLY A 486 25.46 0.42 5.33
CA GLY A 486 26.62 -0.24 5.95
C GLY A 486 27.74 -0.59 4.97
N GLU A 487 27.55 -0.37 3.66
CA GLU A 487 28.59 -0.59 2.66
C GLU A 487 29.54 0.62 2.58
N LYS A 488 30.84 0.34 2.40
CA LYS A 488 32.02 1.20 2.69
C LYS A 488 32.15 2.54 1.94
N GLN A 489 31.09 3.13 1.41
CA GLN A 489 31.17 4.34 0.57
C GLN A 489 31.30 5.65 1.36
N LYS A 490 30.63 5.81 2.52
CA LYS A 490 30.68 7.04 3.35
C LYS A 490 30.58 6.70 4.84
N SER A 491 31.38 7.36 5.69
CA SER A 491 31.26 7.17 7.14
C SER A 491 29.95 7.73 7.68
N LEU A 492 29.30 7.00 8.59
CA LEU A 492 28.03 7.41 9.19
C LEU A 492 28.17 8.76 9.93
N LYS A 493 29.31 8.99 10.57
CA LYS A 493 29.70 10.27 11.18
C LYS A 493 29.58 11.43 10.18
N THR A 494 30.18 11.30 9.00
CA THR A 494 30.18 12.37 8.00
C THR A 494 28.75 12.68 7.53
N LEU A 495 27.92 11.66 7.34
CA LEU A 495 26.51 11.86 7.03
C LEU A 495 25.78 12.60 8.14
N CYS A 496 25.97 12.20 9.40
CA CYS A 496 25.34 12.85 10.55
C CYS A 496 25.75 14.32 10.70
N LEU A 497 27.04 14.64 10.51
CA LEU A 497 27.54 16.02 10.55
C LEU A 497 26.96 16.86 9.39
N ASN A 498 26.84 16.28 8.20
CA ASN A 498 26.23 16.96 7.05
C ASN A 498 24.73 17.19 7.26
N LEU A 499 24.02 16.19 7.80
CA LEU A 499 22.62 16.33 8.21
C LEU A 499 22.46 17.50 9.19
N LEU A 500 23.27 17.53 10.25
CA LEU A 500 23.22 18.59 11.28
C LEU A 500 23.47 19.98 10.69
N ARG A 501 24.46 20.14 9.80
CA ARG A 501 24.73 21.40 9.10
C ARG A 501 23.55 21.82 8.20
N GLN A 502 22.97 20.87 7.48
CA GLN A 502 21.84 21.13 6.59
C GLN A 502 20.59 21.51 7.39
N GLN A 503 20.27 20.78 8.46
CA GLN A 503 19.11 21.01 9.31
C GLN A 503 19.20 22.34 10.08
N LYS A 504 20.40 22.76 10.49
CA LYS A 504 20.60 24.13 11.05
C LYS A 504 20.24 25.24 10.06
N LYS A 505 20.31 24.99 8.75
CA LYS A 505 19.94 25.96 7.71
C LYS A 505 18.45 25.88 7.36
N SER A 506 17.89 24.67 7.25
CA SER A 506 16.53 24.47 6.75
C SER A 506 15.46 24.33 7.82
N TRP A 507 15.83 24.15 9.09
CA TRP A 507 14.88 23.94 10.19
C TRP A 507 15.09 24.99 11.30
N PRO A 508 14.35 26.12 11.26
CA PRO A 508 14.58 27.26 12.17
C PRO A 508 14.48 26.91 13.66
N LYS A 509 13.50 26.07 14.05
CA LYS A 509 13.34 25.62 15.44
C LYS A 509 14.58 24.88 15.95
N PHE A 510 15.16 24.00 15.14
CA PHE A 510 16.39 23.29 15.51
C PHE A 510 17.62 24.22 15.55
N ALA A 511 17.68 25.21 14.67
CA ALA A 511 18.73 26.23 14.71
C ALA A 511 18.71 27.04 16.02
N VAL A 512 17.51 27.42 16.48
CA VAL A 512 17.31 28.06 17.80
C VAL A 512 17.77 27.13 18.92
N ALA A 513 17.29 25.89 18.95
CA ALA A 513 17.69 24.92 19.98
C ALA A 513 19.21 24.68 20.05
N CYS A 514 19.90 24.71 18.91
CA CYS A 514 21.36 24.62 18.87
C CYS A 514 22.07 25.87 19.43
N ARG A 515 21.48 27.06 19.29
CA ARG A 515 22.00 28.31 19.88
C ARG A 515 21.77 28.34 21.38
N ASP A 516 20.59 27.94 21.82
CA ASP A 516 20.24 27.86 23.25
C ASP A 516 21.14 26.84 23.96
N LEU A 517 21.44 25.71 23.31
CA LEU A 517 22.41 24.75 23.85
C LEU A 517 23.82 25.36 24.00
N ALA A 518 24.21 26.34 23.18
CA ALA A 518 25.52 26.97 23.31
C ALA A 518 25.61 27.95 24.49
N SER A 519 24.49 28.39 25.05
CA SER A 519 24.41 29.30 26.20
C SER A 519 24.11 28.61 27.54
N VAL A 520 23.95 27.28 27.56
CA VAL A 520 23.69 26.52 28.80
C VAL A 520 24.88 26.61 29.77
N GLN A 521 24.56 26.67 31.07
CA GLN A 521 25.57 26.66 32.13
C GLN A 521 25.84 25.22 32.58
N SER A 522 27.09 24.92 32.95
CA SER A 522 27.44 23.63 33.51
C SER A 522 28.54 23.76 34.55
N ARG A 523 28.51 22.91 35.58
CA ARG A 523 29.55 22.81 36.61
C ARG A 523 29.89 21.36 36.91
N GLU A 524 31.14 21.10 37.26
CA GLU A 524 31.57 19.79 37.77
C GLU A 524 31.33 19.70 39.28
N ILE A 525 30.74 18.59 39.71
CA ILE A 525 30.54 18.23 41.11
C ILE A 525 31.40 17.00 41.37
N ARG A 526 32.46 17.18 42.17
CA ARG A 526 33.35 16.10 42.56
C ARG A 526 32.85 15.47 43.85
N GLY A 527 32.58 14.17 43.78
CA GLY A 527 32.25 13.37 44.94
C GLY A 527 33.34 12.41 45.33
N GLU A 528 33.07 11.66 46.39
CA GLU A 528 33.96 10.61 46.91
C GLU A 528 34.20 9.51 45.87
N ASN A 529 33.13 9.00 45.23
CA ASN A 529 33.21 7.82 44.36
C ASN A 529 33.35 8.17 42.87
N TYR A 530 32.70 9.24 42.42
CA TYR A 530 32.57 9.62 41.01
C TYR A 530 32.36 11.13 40.86
N MET A 531 32.54 11.61 39.62
CA MET A 531 32.29 13.01 39.25
C MET A 531 31.01 13.10 38.43
N VAL A 532 30.23 14.15 38.70
CA VAL A 532 29.02 14.46 37.94
C VAL A 532 29.16 15.83 37.28
N VAL A 533 28.80 15.93 36.01
CA VAL A 533 28.60 17.22 35.34
C VAL A 533 27.13 17.58 35.47
N LEU A 534 26.85 18.71 36.10
CA LEU A 534 25.50 19.26 36.21
C LEU A 534 25.30 20.33 35.15
N GLN A 535 24.24 20.21 34.34
CA GLN A 535 23.87 21.19 33.31
C GLN A 535 22.53 21.86 33.65
N TYR A 536 22.50 23.20 33.60
CA TYR A 536 21.27 23.98 33.58
C TYR A 536 20.81 24.22 32.14
N ASN A 537 19.69 23.62 31.77
CA ASN A 537 19.15 23.70 30.41
C ASN A 537 17.62 23.90 30.41
N PRO A 538 17.14 25.16 30.36
CA PRO A 538 15.71 25.50 30.39
C PRO A 538 14.87 24.81 29.31
N ALA A 539 15.45 24.59 28.12
CA ALA A 539 14.77 23.96 26.99
C ALA A 539 14.33 22.51 27.28
N ARG A 540 14.84 21.89 28.35
CA ARG A 540 14.50 20.52 28.77
C ARG A 540 13.26 20.43 29.66
N ALA A 541 12.64 21.55 30.03
CA ALA A 541 11.45 21.57 30.88
C ALA A 541 10.32 20.68 30.34
N VAL A 542 10.02 20.79 29.03
CA VAL A 542 8.95 20.01 28.39
C VAL A 542 9.27 18.52 28.37
N SER A 543 10.47 18.14 27.93
CA SER A 543 10.87 16.72 27.82
C SER A 543 11.00 16.04 29.18
N SER A 544 11.55 16.75 30.16
CA SER A 544 11.74 16.22 31.52
C SER A 544 10.45 16.26 32.34
N GLY A 545 9.46 17.06 31.90
CA GLY A 545 8.12 17.21 32.47
C GLY A 545 7.04 16.35 31.83
N ALA A 546 7.32 15.73 30.68
CA ALA A 546 6.32 15.03 29.90
C ALA A 546 5.64 13.92 30.72
N ALA A 547 4.31 13.88 30.64
CA ALA A 547 3.51 12.77 31.13
C ALA A 547 3.80 11.51 30.29
N VAL A 548 3.92 10.37 30.96
CA VAL A 548 4.28 9.07 30.37
C VAL A 548 3.30 7.97 30.77
N ASP A 549 2.16 8.33 31.34
CA ASP A 549 1.05 7.42 31.56
C ASP A 549 0.36 7.07 30.23
N ALA A 550 -0.29 5.90 30.23
CA ALA A 550 -0.89 5.33 29.02
C ALA A 550 -1.97 6.23 28.40
N GLU A 551 -2.71 6.99 29.19
CA GLU A 551 -3.77 7.89 28.71
C GLU A 551 -3.17 9.08 27.96
N SER A 552 -2.19 9.75 28.57
CA SER A 552 -1.46 10.86 27.95
C SER A 552 -0.69 10.47 26.68
N ILE A 553 -0.20 9.22 26.60
CA ILE A 553 0.45 8.69 25.40
C ILE A 553 -0.57 8.47 24.29
N LYS A 554 -1.70 7.83 24.60
CA LYS A 554 -2.77 7.56 23.62
C LYS A 554 -3.39 8.85 23.07
N SER A 555 -3.44 9.91 23.87
CA SER A 555 -4.07 11.18 23.50
C SER A 555 -3.20 12.08 22.60
N ARG A 556 -1.90 11.79 22.43
CA ARG A 556 -0.99 12.62 21.62
C ARG A 556 -0.42 11.87 20.42
N PRO A 557 -0.32 12.49 19.23
CA PRO A 557 0.41 11.90 18.11
C PRO A 557 1.87 11.63 18.49
N CYS A 558 2.36 10.41 18.26
CA CYS A 558 3.77 10.08 18.52
C CYS A 558 4.68 10.91 17.61
N PHE A 559 5.54 11.74 18.19
CA PHE A 559 6.41 12.68 17.49
C PHE A 559 7.60 12.01 16.76
N LEU A 560 7.76 10.69 16.90
CA LEU A 560 8.75 9.90 16.17
C LEU A 560 8.15 9.20 14.94
N CYS A 561 6.82 9.13 14.84
CA CYS A 561 6.16 8.62 13.64
C CYS A 561 6.40 9.55 12.46
N GLN A 562 6.66 8.96 11.30
CA GLN A 562 6.98 9.69 10.06
C GLN A 562 5.94 10.75 9.71
N ASP A 563 4.66 10.42 9.88
CA ASP A 563 3.53 11.30 9.56
C ASP A 563 3.46 12.52 10.53
N ASN A 564 4.07 12.43 11.70
CA ASN A 564 4.08 13.46 12.75
C ASN A 564 5.41 14.23 12.88
N LEU A 565 6.46 13.81 12.16
CA LEU A 565 7.72 14.56 12.12
C LEU A 565 7.47 15.95 11.49
N PRO A 566 8.06 17.03 12.04
CA PRO A 566 8.06 18.35 11.43
C PRO A 566 8.41 18.29 9.93
N THR A 567 7.74 19.10 9.12
CA THR A 567 7.89 19.11 7.67
C THR A 567 9.34 19.34 7.22
N GLU A 568 10.08 20.18 7.94
CA GLU A 568 11.47 20.53 7.65
C GLU A 568 12.47 19.47 8.15
N GLN A 569 12.05 18.62 9.08
CA GLN A 569 12.93 17.66 9.72
C GLN A 569 13.23 16.51 8.75
N LYS A 570 14.52 16.37 8.42
CA LYS A 570 15.03 15.27 7.60
C LYS A 570 15.87 14.31 8.43
N GLY A 571 16.04 13.09 7.92
CA GLY A 571 16.85 12.07 8.56
C GLY A 571 17.69 11.24 7.61
N ILE A 572 18.60 10.44 8.16
CA ILE A 572 19.37 9.44 7.42
C ILE A 572 18.64 8.11 7.55
N LEU A 573 18.27 7.50 6.42
CA LEU A 573 17.71 6.15 6.40
C LEU A 573 18.82 5.15 6.73
N TYR A 574 18.80 4.62 7.95
CA TYR A 574 19.83 3.73 8.47
C TYR A 574 19.37 2.27 8.35
N ARG A 575 20.08 1.53 7.49
CA ARG A 575 19.88 0.09 7.22
C ARG A 575 18.42 -0.28 6.94
N SER A 576 17.70 0.63 6.28
CA SER A 576 16.26 0.51 5.93
C SER A 576 15.32 0.19 7.10
N LYS A 577 15.76 0.38 8.35
CA LYS A 577 15.01 0.03 9.56
C LYS A 577 14.82 1.22 10.51
N PHE A 578 15.78 2.14 10.54
CA PHE A 578 15.75 3.30 11.43
C PHE A 578 15.91 4.60 10.64
N LEU A 579 15.47 5.69 11.26
CA LEU A 579 15.74 7.05 10.82
C LEU A 579 16.61 7.75 11.87
N ILE A 580 17.80 8.18 11.48
CA ILE A 580 18.68 9.01 12.32
C ILE A 580 18.27 10.47 12.11
N LEU A 581 17.84 11.10 13.18
CA LEU A 581 17.27 12.44 13.23
C LEU A 581 18.14 13.35 14.10
N CYS A 582 18.23 14.64 13.75
CA CYS A 582 18.74 15.62 14.70
C CYS A 582 17.78 15.69 15.90
N ASN A 583 18.29 15.59 17.13
CA ASN A 583 17.45 15.70 18.32
C ASN A 583 16.97 17.17 18.45
N PRO A 584 15.65 17.44 18.48
CA PRO A 584 15.11 18.81 18.55
C PRO A 584 15.43 19.54 19.86
N ALA A 585 15.72 18.81 20.94
CA ALA A 585 16.09 19.36 22.25
C ALA A 585 17.45 18.78 22.69
N PRO A 586 18.55 19.15 21.98
CA PRO A 586 19.84 18.53 22.16
C PRO A 586 20.47 18.90 23.51
N ILE A 587 21.18 17.94 24.11
CA ILE A 587 21.97 18.11 25.36
C ILE A 587 23.46 18.26 25.07
N PHE A 588 23.91 17.68 23.95
CA PHE A 588 25.29 17.72 23.50
C PHE A 588 25.37 18.30 22.09
N LYS A 589 26.51 18.89 21.75
CA LYS A 589 26.84 19.18 20.35
C LYS A 589 26.88 17.84 19.61
N ASN A 590 26.16 17.72 18.49
CA ASN A 590 25.99 16.47 17.74
C ASN A 590 25.20 15.39 18.51
N HIS A 591 23.97 15.72 18.92
CA HIS A 591 23.04 14.76 19.53
C HIS A 591 22.00 14.31 18.50
N PHE A 592 21.90 13.00 18.27
CA PHE A 592 20.91 12.41 17.36
C PHE A 592 19.93 11.48 18.07
N THR A 593 18.70 11.45 17.57
CA THR A 593 17.68 10.46 17.92
C THR A 593 17.63 9.42 16.80
N VAL A 594 17.65 8.13 17.13
CA VAL A 594 17.60 7.03 16.14
C VAL A 594 16.32 6.25 16.38
N ALA A 595 15.27 6.51 15.59
CA ALA A 595 13.94 5.94 15.78
C ALA A 595 13.63 4.85 14.73
N THR A 596 12.87 3.83 15.08
CA THR A 596 12.37 2.85 14.10
C THR A 596 11.43 3.49 13.10
N LEU A 597 11.41 2.98 11.85
CA LEU A 597 10.44 3.43 10.85
C LEU A 597 9.00 3.01 11.19
N LYS A 598 8.85 1.83 11.82
CA LYS A 598 7.58 1.33 12.34
C LYS A 598 7.38 1.82 13.78
N HIS A 599 6.14 2.08 14.15
CA HIS A 599 5.75 2.33 15.54
C HIS A 599 5.79 1.00 16.29
N GLU A 600 6.88 0.75 17.00
CA GLU A 600 7.15 -0.49 17.74
C GLU A 600 7.37 -0.14 19.22
N PRO A 601 6.95 -0.98 20.20
CA PRO A 601 7.19 -0.71 21.62
C PRO A 601 8.67 -0.47 21.96
N GLN A 602 8.93 0.37 22.96
CA GLN A 602 10.29 0.64 23.48
C GLN A 602 10.79 -0.57 24.29
N GLU A 603 11.27 -1.61 23.61
CA GLU A 603 11.78 -2.85 24.22
C GLU A 603 13.21 -3.16 23.73
N ILE A 604 14.15 -3.45 24.65
CA ILE A 604 15.55 -3.71 24.28
C ILE A 604 15.82 -5.17 23.95
N THR A 605 15.11 -6.11 24.57
CA THR A 605 15.41 -7.55 24.50
C THR A 605 15.58 -8.05 23.06
N PHE A 606 14.69 -7.68 22.15
CA PHE A 606 14.75 -8.08 20.74
C PHE A 606 15.58 -7.14 19.86
N THR A 607 15.98 -5.98 20.39
CA THR A 607 16.55 -4.89 19.59
C THR A 607 18.01 -4.58 19.94
N LEU A 608 18.56 -5.21 20.98
CA LEU A 608 19.97 -5.13 21.35
C LEU A 608 20.92 -5.40 20.17
N PRO A 609 20.71 -6.40 19.28
CA PRO A 609 21.59 -6.58 18.13
C PRO A 609 21.67 -5.33 17.24
N SER A 610 20.57 -4.58 17.12
CA SER A 610 20.55 -3.32 16.36
C SER A 610 21.34 -2.21 17.08
N LEU A 611 21.23 -2.14 18.41
CA LEU A 611 22.01 -1.20 19.24
C LEU A 611 23.52 -1.50 19.15
N LEU A 612 23.94 -2.77 19.23
CA LEU A 612 25.34 -3.18 19.09
C LEU A 612 25.90 -2.86 17.70
N GLN A 613 25.09 -3.06 16.65
CA GLN A 613 25.46 -2.69 15.29
C GLN A 613 25.60 -1.17 15.14
N MET A 614 24.67 -0.39 15.69
CA MET A 614 24.77 1.08 15.69
C MET A 614 26.04 1.54 16.41
N ALA A 615 26.38 0.96 17.57
CA ALA A 615 27.58 1.32 18.32
C ALA A 615 28.86 1.09 17.49
N ALA A 616 28.90 0.01 16.70
CA ALA A 616 29.99 -0.26 15.77
C ALA A 616 30.03 0.76 14.61
N ASP A 617 28.90 1.05 13.98
CA ASP A 617 28.81 1.96 12.83
C ASP A 617 29.08 3.44 13.21
N PHE A 618 28.77 3.83 14.44
CA PHE A 618 29.03 5.16 15.01
C PHE A 618 30.41 5.32 15.68
N SER A 619 31.18 4.23 15.77
CA SER A 619 32.50 4.19 16.40
C SER A 619 33.50 5.14 15.71
N PRO A 620 34.48 5.71 16.44
CA PRO A 620 34.76 5.54 17.89
C PRO A 620 34.20 6.66 18.78
N GLU A 621 33.47 7.61 18.21
CA GLU A 621 33.24 8.92 18.82
C GLU A 621 31.93 9.04 19.57
N TYR A 622 30.95 8.19 19.23
CA TYR A 622 29.62 8.24 19.84
C TYR A 622 29.39 7.02 20.72
N ALA A 623 28.55 7.23 21.73
CA ALA A 623 27.89 6.18 22.48
C ALA A 623 26.41 6.12 22.06
N ILE A 624 25.87 4.92 21.98
CA ILE A 624 24.45 4.67 21.74
C ILE A 624 23.77 4.41 23.07
N LEU A 625 22.69 5.14 23.32
CA LEU A 625 21.94 5.12 24.56
C LEU A 625 20.56 4.51 24.32
N TYR A 626 20.11 3.73 25.29
CA TYR A 626 18.73 3.28 25.39
C TYR A 626 18.17 3.62 26.77
N ASN A 627 16.96 4.16 26.76
CA ASN A 627 16.16 4.37 27.95
C ASN A 627 14.96 3.43 27.86
N GLY A 628 14.75 2.57 28.86
CA GLY A 628 13.52 1.80 28.98
C GLY A 628 12.29 2.72 29.10
N PRO A 629 11.08 2.20 28.85
CA PRO A 629 9.85 2.99 28.76
C PRO A 629 9.58 3.79 30.05
N ALA A 630 9.80 3.16 31.21
CA ALA A 630 9.74 3.81 32.52
C ALA A 630 11.11 4.29 33.03
N CYS A 631 12.09 4.53 32.16
CA CYS A 631 13.47 4.89 32.52
C CYS A 631 13.98 6.13 31.78
N GLY A 632 13.10 7.08 31.45
CA GLY A 632 13.46 8.32 30.78
C GLY A 632 13.40 8.26 29.25
N ALA A 633 12.67 7.29 28.69
CA ALA A 633 12.33 7.29 27.26
C ALA A 633 11.45 8.51 26.93
N SER A 634 11.75 9.16 25.81
CA SER A 634 10.97 10.34 25.37
C SER A 634 9.63 9.96 24.73
N ALA A 635 9.61 8.82 24.05
CA ALA A 635 8.45 8.13 23.52
C ALA A 635 8.49 6.67 24.02
N PRO A 636 7.81 6.33 25.14
CA PRO A 636 7.86 4.98 25.71
C PRO A 636 7.12 3.94 24.87
N ASP A 637 6.33 4.38 23.87
CA ASP A 637 5.55 3.56 22.95
C ASP A 637 6.18 3.42 21.56
N HIS A 638 7.30 4.10 21.28
CA HIS A 638 8.00 4.04 19.99
C HIS A 638 9.51 3.84 20.19
N LEU A 639 10.01 2.69 19.75
CA LEU A 639 11.41 2.30 19.83
C LEU A 639 12.37 3.36 19.25
N HIS A 640 13.22 3.88 20.13
CA HIS A 640 14.28 4.81 19.77
C HIS A 640 15.51 4.69 20.67
N PHE A 641 16.64 5.04 20.08
CA PHE A 641 17.94 5.21 20.72
C PHE A 641 18.38 6.66 20.64
N GLN A 642 19.41 7.02 21.39
CA GLN A 642 20.12 8.30 21.22
C GLN A 642 21.59 8.05 20.90
N ALA A 643 22.14 8.78 19.94
CA ALA A 643 23.57 8.79 19.67
C ALA A 643 24.15 10.11 20.16
N VAL A 644 25.08 10.02 21.12
CA VAL A 644 25.71 11.18 21.75
C VAL A 644 27.24 11.06 21.75
N PRO A 645 27.99 12.17 21.77
CA PRO A 645 29.44 12.10 21.83
C PRO A 645 29.93 11.43 23.13
N LYS A 646 30.80 10.44 23.00
CA LYS A 646 31.40 9.71 24.13
C LYS A 646 32.15 10.65 25.08
N SER A 647 32.81 11.67 24.54
CA SER A 647 33.56 12.66 25.33
C SER A 647 32.69 13.46 26.30
N GLY A 648 31.37 13.54 26.07
CA GLY A 648 30.42 14.24 26.93
C GLY A 648 29.95 13.43 28.14
N LEU A 649 30.30 12.15 28.26
CA LEU A 649 29.80 11.25 29.30
C LEU A 649 30.91 10.89 30.30
N PRO A 650 30.86 11.39 31.55
CA PRO A 650 31.89 11.14 32.58
C PRO A 650 32.13 9.65 32.84
N PHE A 651 31.08 8.83 32.82
CA PHE A 651 31.12 7.40 33.13
C PHE A 651 32.17 6.59 32.34
N PHE A 652 32.50 6.97 31.10
CA PHE A 652 33.54 6.27 30.32
C PHE A 652 34.94 6.38 30.94
N ARG A 653 35.21 7.43 31.72
CA ARG A 653 36.47 7.58 32.47
C ARG A 653 36.51 6.67 33.70
N GLU A 654 35.36 6.15 34.11
CA GLU A 654 35.17 5.39 35.33
C GLU A 654 35.20 3.87 35.11
N PHE A 655 35.22 3.38 33.86
CA PHE A 655 35.24 1.94 33.57
C PHE A 655 36.39 1.21 34.27
N LYS A 656 37.56 1.86 34.41
CA LYS A 656 38.73 1.30 35.10
C LYS A 656 38.54 1.11 36.61
N LYS A 657 37.52 1.75 37.20
CA LYS A 657 37.17 1.64 38.62
C LYS A 657 36.19 0.49 38.89
N LEU A 658 35.68 -0.17 37.87
CA LEU A 658 34.76 -1.30 38.02
C LEU A 658 35.56 -2.57 38.35
N SER A 659 35.10 -3.31 39.34
CA SER A 659 35.71 -4.55 39.78
C SER A 659 35.17 -5.73 38.97
N PRO A 660 36.03 -6.65 38.48
CA PRO A 660 35.60 -7.81 37.72
C PRO A 660 34.80 -8.76 38.61
N VAL A 661 33.72 -9.29 38.05
CA VAL A 661 32.85 -10.31 38.68
C VAL A 661 33.05 -11.67 38.03
N LYS A 662 33.20 -11.67 36.69
CA LYS A 662 33.40 -12.87 35.88
C LYS A 662 34.21 -12.48 34.66
N GLU A 663 35.31 -13.18 34.41
CA GLU A 663 36.16 -12.94 33.25
C GLU A 663 36.46 -14.28 32.57
N THR A 664 36.07 -14.38 31.30
CA THR A 664 36.36 -15.53 30.43
C THR A 664 37.08 -15.01 29.18
N PRO A 665 37.67 -15.89 28.33
CA PRO A 665 38.28 -15.45 27.08
C PRO A 665 37.34 -14.69 26.13
N TYR A 666 36.02 -14.81 26.32
CA TYR A 666 35.00 -14.28 25.41
C TYR A 666 34.21 -13.10 25.98
N VAL A 667 34.05 -13.02 27.30
CA VAL A 667 33.29 -11.96 27.96
C VAL A 667 33.93 -11.56 29.28
N LYS A 668 33.99 -10.26 29.52
CA LYS A 668 34.30 -9.67 30.82
C LYS A 668 33.06 -9.01 31.38
N CYS A 669 32.72 -9.35 32.62
CA CYS A 669 31.64 -8.75 33.37
C CYS A 669 32.22 -8.07 34.61
N SER A 670 32.01 -6.76 34.71
CA SER A 670 32.47 -5.94 35.83
C SER A 670 31.29 -5.21 36.47
N ARG A 671 31.41 -4.86 37.74
CA ARG A 671 30.39 -4.09 38.46
C ARG A 671 31.04 -3.02 39.32
N TRP A 672 30.22 -2.07 39.78
CA TRP A 672 30.65 -1.11 40.79
C TRP A 672 30.57 -1.75 42.19
N GLU A 673 31.54 -1.45 43.07
CA GLU A 673 31.53 -1.96 44.46
C GLU A 673 30.52 -1.23 45.34
N PHE A 674 30.38 0.07 45.13
CA PHE A 674 29.38 0.97 45.68
C PHE A 674 28.08 0.98 44.84
N PHE A 675 26.94 0.60 45.43
CA PHE A 675 25.65 0.45 44.72
C PHE A 675 24.85 1.76 44.59
N ASP A 676 25.52 2.91 44.59
CA ASP A 676 24.84 4.19 44.37
C ASP A 676 24.21 4.25 42.97
N ARG A 677 24.89 3.64 41.97
CA ARG A 677 24.39 3.40 40.61
C ARG A 677 24.53 1.91 40.32
N SER A 678 23.43 1.16 40.35
CA SER A 678 23.46 -0.29 40.11
C SER A 678 23.77 -0.58 38.65
N VAL A 679 25.06 -0.77 38.35
CA VAL A 679 25.57 -0.91 36.98
C VAL A 679 26.38 -2.20 36.81
N ILE A 680 26.12 -2.88 35.69
CA ILE A 680 26.95 -3.96 35.18
C ILE A 680 27.56 -3.51 33.86
N LEU A 681 28.87 -3.69 33.72
CA LEU A 681 29.58 -3.52 32.46
C LEU A 681 29.87 -4.90 31.86
N LEU A 682 29.35 -5.12 30.66
CA LEU A 682 29.66 -6.29 29.85
C LEU A 682 30.58 -5.88 28.70
N GLU A 683 31.69 -6.59 28.54
CA GLU A 683 32.67 -6.33 27.48
C GLU A 683 32.95 -7.61 26.69
N SER A 684 32.99 -7.50 25.36
CA SER A 684 33.23 -8.64 24.47
C SER A 684 33.70 -8.18 23.09
N LYS A 685 34.53 -9.01 22.45
CA LYS A 685 34.90 -8.86 21.02
C LYS A 685 33.87 -9.48 20.07
N SER A 686 32.80 -10.06 20.61
CA SER A 686 31.73 -10.74 19.88
C SER A 686 30.37 -10.16 20.27
N ALA A 687 29.71 -9.49 19.32
CA ALA A 687 28.36 -8.95 19.51
C ALA A 687 27.34 -10.05 19.86
N LYS A 688 27.47 -11.24 19.27
CA LYS A 688 26.62 -12.40 19.57
C LYS A 688 26.74 -12.82 21.03
N THR A 689 27.97 -13.01 21.51
CA THR A 689 28.24 -13.39 22.90
C THR A 689 27.74 -12.32 23.86
N LEU A 690 27.92 -11.03 23.51
CA LEU A 690 27.44 -9.94 24.33
C LEU A 690 25.91 -9.91 24.44
N ASN A 691 25.22 -10.20 23.33
CA ASN A 691 23.76 -10.32 23.30
C ASN A 691 23.27 -11.47 24.19
N GLU A 692 23.85 -12.66 24.05
CA GLU A 692 23.51 -13.82 24.90
C GLU A 692 23.69 -13.50 26.40
N GLN A 693 24.80 -12.85 26.75
CA GLN A 693 25.10 -12.48 28.13
C GLN A 693 24.16 -11.42 28.69
N PHE A 694 23.70 -10.49 27.85
CA PHE A 694 22.68 -9.52 28.21
C PHE A 694 21.31 -10.17 28.43
N ILE A 695 20.88 -11.06 27.54
CA ILE A 695 19.61 -11.80 27.68
C ILE A 695 19.61 -12.64 28.96
N ASN A 696 20.73 -13.29 29.27
CA ASN A 696 20.89 -14.01 30.53
C ASN A 696 20.77 -13.06 31.73
N LEU A 697 21.39 -11.88 31.67
CA LEU A 697 21.27 -10.87 32.72
C LEU A 697 19.82 -10.44 32.94
N LEU A 698 19.07 -10.12 31.87
CA LEU A 698 17.67 -9.74 32.00
C LEU A 698 16.79 -10.88 32.51
N THR A 699 16.97 -12.09 32.00
CA THR A 699 16.24 -13.28 32.46
C THR A 699 16.48 -13.56 33.94
N THR A 700 17.72 -13.46 34.41
CA THR A 700 18.04 -13.61 35.84
C THR A 700 17.43 -12.47 36.66
N ALA A 701 17.48 -11.23 36.17
CA ALA A 701 16.82 -10.11 36.84
C ALA A 701 15.30 -10.30 36.95
N GLN A 702 14.62 -10.81 35.92
CA GLN A 702 13.19 -11.12 35.95
C GLN A 702 12.87 -12.16 37.04
N LYS A 703 13.68 -13.22 37.15
CA LYS A 703 13.51 -14.25 38.18
C LYS A 703 13.68 -13.68 39.58
N VAL A 704 14.77 -12.95 39.83
CA VAL A 704 15.07 -12.37 41.15
C VAL A 704 14.04 -11.31 41.55
N LEU A 705 13.57 -10.50 40.60
CA LEU A 705 12.56 -9.46 40.83
C LEU A 705 11.12 -10.00 40.83
N MET A 706 10.91 -11.26 40.43
CA MET A 706 9.60 -11.89 40.28
C MET A 706 8.65 -11.10 39.35
N ILE A 707 9.17 -10.66 38.20
CA ILE A 707 8.41 -9.91 37.19
C ILE A 707 8.34 -10.70 35.86
N SER A 708 7.23 -10.54 35.13
CA SER A 708 7.07 -11.06 33.76
C SER A 708 7.62 -10.11 32.70
N ASP A 709 7.58 -8.80 32.97
CA ASP A 709 7.92 -7.76 32.01
C ASP A 709 9.43 -7.55 31.91
N GLU A 710 9.88 -6.83 30.88
CA GLU A 710 11.29 -6.46 30.71
C GLU A 710 11.77 -5.63 31.93
N PRO A 711 12.89 -5.98 32.57
CA PRO A 711 13.44 -5.20 33.69
C PRO A 711 13.69 -3.74 33.30
N MET A 712 13.42 -2.83 34.23
CA MET A 712 13.70 -1.41 34.05
C MET A 712 15.21 -1.17 33.90
N VAL A 713 15.66 -0.73 32.72
CA VAL A 713 17.07 -0.49 32.44
C VAL A 713 17.35 0.81 31.69
N ASN A 714 18.52 1.39 31.96
CA ASN A 714 19.19 2.29 31.04
C ASN A 714 20.46 1.62 30.52
N ILE A 715 20.76 1.82 29.25
CA ILE A 715 21.90 1.19 28.61
C ILE A 715 22.75 2.23 27.89
N ILE A 716 24.06 2.05 28.00
CA ILE A 716 25.06 2.81 27.26
C ILE A 716 25.96 1.81 26.56
N CYS A 717 26.12 1.95 25.25
CA CYS A 717 27.01 1.11 24.48
C CYS A 717 27.97 1.92 23.63
N ASP A 718 29.24 1.53 23.63
CA ASP A 718 30.19 1.96 22.62
C ASP A 718 30.98 0.78 22.06
N TYR A 719 31.62 1.02 20.91
CA TYR A 719 32.57 0.10 20.30
C TYR A 719 33.90 0.81 20.12
N SER A 720 34.97 0.30 20.72
CA SER A 720 36.30 0.91 20.64
C SER A 720 37.37 -0.15 20.83
N GLY A 721 38.48 -0.05 20.09
CA GLY A 721 39.59 -1.02 20.22
C GLY A 721 39.19 -2.47 19.92
N ASN A 722 38.28 -2.68 18.97
CA ASN A 722 37.71 -3.98 18.62
C ASN A 722 36.96 -4.68 19.78
N CYS A 723 36.37 -3.90 20.69
CA CYS A 723 35.60 -4.39 21.83
C CYS A 723 34.30 -3.61 21.96
N TRP A 724 33.17 -4.32 22.10
CA TRP A 724 31.92 -3.72 22.54
C TRP A 724 31.91 -3.63 24.05
N ARG A 725 31.44 -2.49 24.56
CA ARG A 725 31.26 -2.25 25.98
C ARG A 725 29.83 -1.82 26.20
N LEU A 726 29.10 -2.59 27.00
CA LEU A 726 27.68 -2.43 27.26
C LEU A 726 27.48 -2.24 28.76
N ALA A 727 27.25 -1.00 29.17
CA ALA A 727 26.90 -0.66 30.53
C ALA A 727 25.38 -0.71 30.71
N VAL A 728 24.92 -1.51 31.65
CA VAL A 728 23.51 -1.72 31.97
C VAL A 728 23.26 -1.20 33.38
N PHE A 729 22.56 -0.08 33.48
CA PHE A 729 22.09 0.47 34.75
C PHE A 729 20.73 -0.14 35.07
N MET A 730 20.69 -0.96 36.11
CA MET A 730 19.49 -1.62 36.61
C MET A 730 18.69 -0.66 37.48
N ARG A 731 17.47 -0.37 37.05
CA ARG A 731 16.59 0.63 37.65
C ARG A 731 15.47 -0.04 38.45
N ARG A 732 14.94 0.67 39.45
CA ARG A 732 13.72 0.29 40.19
C ARG A 732 12.58 1.30 40.07
N LYS A 733 12.89 2.52 39.64
CA LYS A 733 11.95 3.64 39.62
C LYS A 733 12.23 4.60 38.47
N HIS A 734 11.17 5.16 37.91
CA HIS A 734 11.28 6.12 36.81
C HIS A 734 11.89 7.45 37.24
N ARG A 735 11.30 8.08 38.26
CA ARG A 735 11.70 9.39 38.80
C ARG A 735 11.84 9.29 40.32
N PRO A 736 12.78 10.03 40.94
CA PRO A 736 12.91 10.08 42.39
C PRO A 736 11.69 10.76 43.04
N ASP A 737 11.45 10.54 44.33
CA ASP A 737 10.36 11.16 45.09
C ASP A 737 10.49 12.68 45.12
N SER A 738 11.72 13.18 45.17
CA SER A 738 12.03 14.60 45.09
C SER A 738 11.53 15.27 43.80
N TYR A 739 11.30 14.51 42.72
CA TYR A 739 10.69 15.03 41.49
C TYR A 739 9.23 15.45 41.68
N PHE A 740 8.50 14.72 42.52
CA PHE A 740 7.07 14.90 42.77
C PHE A 740 6.79 15.78 43.99
N ALA A 741 7.82 16.17 44.76
CA ALA A 741 7.68 17.10 45.86
C ALA A 741 7.15 18.47 45.38
N LYS A 742 6.52 19.20 46.31
CA LYS A 742 5.96 20.54 46.06
C LYS A 742 6.95 21.63 46.50
N ASP A 743 6.77 22.81 45.91
CA ASP A 743 7.44 24.06 46.27
C ASP A 743 8.98 23.92 46.30
N GLU A 744 9.62 24.53 47.29
CA GLU A 744 11.08 24.54 47.45
C GLU A 744 11.68 23.14 47.66
N LYS A 745 10.90 22.10 47.98
CA LYS A 745 11.43 20.74 48.13
C LYS A 745 11.58 19.99 46.81
N ARG A 746 11.05 20.53 45.71
CA ARG A 746 11.06 19.88 44.40
C ARG A 746 12.44 19.90 43.73
N ILE A 747 12.89 18.73 43.28
CA ILE A 747 14.07 18.55 42.45
C ILE A 747 13.66 17.96 41.10
N PHE A 748 13.65 18.78 40.07
CA PHE A 748 13.23 18.41 38.73
C PHE A 748 14.36 17.72 37.96
N VAL A 749 14.65 16.48 38.35
CA VAL A 749 15.57 15.57 37.67
C VAL A 749 14.84 14.27 37.40
N SER A 750 14.82 13.84 36.13
CA SER A 750 14.18 12.60 35.69
C SER A 750 15.24 11.71 35.05
N PRO A 751 15.99 10.90 35.82
CA PRO A 751 17.19 10.23 35.34
C PRO A 751 16.93 9.30 34.15
N GLY A 752 17.60 9.55 33.03
CA GLY A 752 17.79 8.62 31.91
C GLY A 752 19.24 8.13 31.82
N ALA A 753 19.61 7.48 30.72
CA ALA A 753 20.95 6.94 30.51
C ALA A 753 22.06 8.01 30.61
N VAL A 754 21.80 9.23 30.11
CA VAL A 754 22.75 10.35 30.19
C VAL A 754 22.98 10.76 31.66
N ASP A 755 21.92 10.89 32.44
CA ASP A 755 22.00 11.24 33.86
C ASP A 755 22.72 10.14 34.64
N MET A 756 22.35 8.87 34.44
CA MET A 756 23.02 7.73 35.09
C MET A 756 24.52 7.66 34.74
N ALA A 757 24.92 8.16 33.56
CA ALA A 757 26.32 8.28 33.13
C ALA A 757 27.09 9.44 33.82
N GLY A 758 26.49 10.13 34.77
CA GLY A 758 27.10 11.26 35.46
C GLY A 758 26.95 12.59 34.74
N PHE A 759 26.02 12.73 33.79
CA PHE A 759 25.71 14.03 33.18
C PHE A 759 24.26 14.41 33.51
N VAL A 760 24.06 15.07 34.64
CA VAL A 760 22.72 15.38 35.19
C VAL A 760 22.21 16.68 34.62
N ILE A 761 20.95 16.72 34.23
CA ILE A 761 20.33 17.90 33.60
C ILE A 761 19.14 18.37 34.43
N THR A 762 19.08 19.67 34.69
CA THR A 762 17.92 20.32 35.30
C THR A 762 17.50 21.56 34.51
N PRO A 763 16.18 21.78 34.29
CA PRO A 763 15.69 22.97 33.60
C PRO A 763 15.47 24.17 34.52
N PHE A 764 15.66 24.04 35.83
CA PHE A 764 15.43 25.12 36.80
C PHE A 764 16.72 25.58 37.46
N LEU A 765 16.92 26.90 37.47
CA LEU A 765 18.13 27.51 38.02
C LEU A 765 18.27 27.28 39.53
N ASP A 766 17.16 27.31 40.27
CA ASP A 766 17.15 27.00 41.71
C ASP A 766 17.69 25.59 41.98
N ASN A 767 17.17 24.58 41.26
CA ASN A 767 17.65 23.21 41.36
C ASN A 767 19.14 23.10 40.95
N TYR A 768 19.56 23.82 39.90
CA TYR A 768 20.96 23.85 39.48
C TYR A 768 21.88 24.34 40.60
N ASN A 769 21.46 25.37 41.35
CA ASN A 769 22.25 25.93 42.44
C ASN A 769 22.33 24.98 43.64
N ARG A 770 21.23 24.29 43.95
CA ARG A 770 21.07 23.45 45.15
C ARG A 770 21.55 22.01 45.00
N LEU A 771 21.64 21.49 43.78
CA LEU A 771 22.12 20.13 43.54
C LEU A 771 23.62 20.03 43.84
N ASP A 772 23.96 19.26 44.87
CA ASP A 772 25.32 18.86 45.25
C ASP A 772 25.53 17.35 45.07
N TYR A 773 26.71 16.87 45.46
CA TYR A 773 27.07 15.45 45.32
C TYR A 773 26.12 14.52 46.10
N ASN A 774 25.78 14.89 47.34
CA ASN A 774 24.99 14.03 48.23
C ASN A 774 23.56 13.91 47.73
N VAL A 775 22.97 15.02 47.29
CA VAL A 775 21.61 15.02 46.72
C VAL A 775 21.54 14.17 45.45
N ILE A 776 22.52 14.30 44.56
CA ILE A 776 22.57 13.50 43.32
C ILE A 776 22.79 12.02 43.63
N ARG A 777 23.64 11.70 44.60
CA ARG A 777 23.88 10.33 45.07
C ARG A 777 22.60 9.69 45.59
N GLU A 778 21.81 10.41 46.38
CA GLU A 778 20.53 9.92 46.88
C GLU A 778 19.52 9.71 45.75
N ILE A 779 19.46 10.61 44.75
CA ILE A 779 18.65 10.41 43.54
C ILE A 779 19.04 9.10 42.84
N TYR A 780 20.34 8.85 42.63
CA TYR A 780 20.80 7.61 41.99
C TYR A 780 20.44 6.36 42.79
N ARG A 781 20.61 6.38 44.12
CA ARG A 781 20.21 5.29 45.01
C ARG A 781 18.72 5.03 44.96
N GLU A 782 17.92 6.09 44.92
CA GLU A 782 16.46 5.97 44.90
C GLU A 782 15.99 5.29 43.61
N VAL A 783 16.60 5.60 42.46
CA VAL A 783 16.17 5.06 41.17
C VAL A 783 16.84 3.76 40.75
N SER A 784 17.92 3.35 41.42
CA SER A 784 18.68 2.12 41.14
C SER A 784 18.20 0.93 41.97
N LEU A 785 18.43 -0.30 41.48
CA LEU A 785 18.18 -1.50 42.29
C LEU A 785 19.02 -1.47 43.58
N PRO A 786 18.50 -1.91 44.74
CA PRO A 786 19.29 -2.00 45.96
C PRO A 786 20.43 -3.02 45.87
N ALA A 787 21.47 -2.83 46.70
CA ALA A 787 22.67 -3.67 46.71
C ALA A 787 22.40 -5.17 46.89
N ASN A 788 21.51 -5.54 47.82
CA ASN A 788 21.14 -6.93 48.08
C ASN A 788 20.50 -7.59 46.85
N VAL A 789 19.60 -6.90 46.16
CA VAL A 789 18.95 -7.40 44.93
C VAL A 789 19.97 -7.55 43.82
N MET A 790 20.82 -6.54 43.64
CA MET A 790 21.87 -6.56 42.62
C MET A 790 22.85 -7.72 42.83
N ASN A 791 23.23 -7.99 44.09
CA ASN A 791 24.08 -9.12 44.46
C ASN A 791 23.41 -10.47 44.17
N SER A 792 22.10 -10.62 44.41
CA SER A 792 21.36 -11.85 44.04
C SER A 792 21.36 -12.08 42.52
N ILE A 793 21.10 -11.04 41.73
CA ILE A 793 21.15 -11.13 40.25
C ILE A 793 22.54 -11.57 39.77
N ILE A 794 23.59 -11.06 40.40
CA ILE A 794 24.97 -11.43 40.07
C ILE A 794 25.29 -12.87 40.47
N LYS A 795 24.82 -13.32 41.64
CA LYS A 795 25.10 -14.67 42.17
C LYS A 795 24.41 -15.78 41.37
N GLU A 796 23.22 -15.52 40.86
CA GLU A 796 22.42 -16.48 40.08
C GLU A 796 22.79 -16.53 38.58
N ARG A 797 23.83 -15.81 38.16
CA ARG A 797 24.29 -15.69 36.77
C ARG A 797 25.61 -16.41 36.50
#